data_AF-A0A1F9NB04-F1
#
_entry.id   AF-A0A1F9NB04-F1
#
_cell.length_a   1.000
_cell.length_b   1.000
_cell.length_c   1.000
_cell.angle_alpha   90.00
_cell.angle_beta   90.00
_cell.angle_gamma   90.00
#
_symmetry.space_group_name_H-M   'P 1'
#
loop_
_entity.id
_entity.type
_entity.pdbx_description
1 polymer ?
#
loop_
_entity_poly.entity_id
_entity_poly.type
_entity_poly.pdbx_seq_one_letter_code
_entity_poly.pdbx_strand_id
1 'polypeptide(L)'
;MPINAQKITFFQEQLTNKLANESDWKNAFGANKDESLAALQSVFDAAQKGRTSRTKLSLGELKSFQPQSQIQKDIKTYLEHSFNEKFESFYQAKCVNVVNPPIVPPIVIDPPHVEPGTTLPASSGWYKNKGVVADPEKAKIFLSHSQAGDKLNFAGLPALELEGGVKLPAQTFAVTPGALRNYGGASQEGFGRVKFTLGGKELWVPDLAYNLAESGDAKYGMRLIPVADRGEEVKLKDVDGNPVTLKGGEVFDAVIRERDGLKKSDPVWSVLAYEHPESWNNPDGETLAKENLGTEARQTHLGGYLGEAETYNAPETYHGRTFSVSGYPARAFGMNVKGWEKADLNKNAHYAARAMNFDVTFPPDYKSDVYRTIDINTALFFYKNWLILKGGEEAGYTRTQIEAARQLEDDPTWQTYCAEHQSIVAIIAMNVEHSESGFKQVFGDEGKKLFAAFKNVYNKSADSNSHAVWDDATDGLEFSTTDKRKGLWELEGLTQEQIRPWKSFEEYSDYVKFKIDNGAQAKWTSPSGDGWQGPITGAALPWPAETTADLVRDLMVQYFPWERASAVGSISMILGFGDKAAERNGVPFPKFAEITTPFFQKFIEAEALCFNPEKLKGLAAQMGCTPKEAFVKTFKGKLGEALGEKMAVLEQMGLVGKWFASAEKLFEDNGNPKPEVGSMQRPAASQWLHKGLEATMQSARETMISTDNGDNVMFNSPPAIVSRVVSGLVKGNPNVDFYVYGTVMEASELKPGR
;
A
#
# COMPACT_ATOMS: atom_id res chain seq x y z
N MET A 1 5.02 20.94 20.99
CA MET A 1 6.44 20.54 20.97
C MET A 1 7.28 21.68 20.40
N PRO A 2 8.49 21.96 20.93
CA PRO A 2 9.38 23.00 20.39
C PRO A 2 9.90 22.63 18.99
N ILE A 3 10.14 23.63 18.14
CA ILE A 3 10.68 23.45 16.77
C ILE A 3 12.20 23.19 16.86
N ASN A 4 12.68 22.13 16.19
CA ASN A 4 14.12 21.82 16.11
C ASN A 4 14.89 22.98 15.43
N ALA A 5 15.95 23.47 16.07
CA ALA A 5 16.81 24.56 15.58
C ALA A 5 17.40 24.28 14.19
N GLN A 6 17.73 23.02 13.87
CA GLN A 6 18.29 22.65 12.56
C GLN A 6 17.31 22.92 11.40
N LYS A 7 16.00 22.74 11.63
CA LYS A 7 14.98 23.01 10.61
C LYS A 7 14.76 24.51 10.38
N ILE A 8 14.98 25.33 11.40
CA ILE A 8 14.92 26.80 11.29
C ILE A 8 16.11 27.31 10.47
N THR A 9 17.32 26.82 10.75
CA THR A 9 18.52 27.15 9.97
C THR A 9 18.36 26.75 8.51
N PHE A 10 17.92 25.52 8.24
CA PHE A 10 17.67 25.06 6.87
C PHE A 10 16.65 25.95 6.13
N PHE A 11 15.55 26.33 6.79
CA PHE A 11 14.57 27.23 6.18
C PHE A 11 15.15 28.62 5.87
N GLN A 12 15.97 29.18 6.77
CA GLN A 12 16.63 30.47 6.54
C GLN A 12 17.62 30.41 5.37
N GLU A 13 18.35 29.31 5.23
CA GLU A 13 19.26 29.07 4.10
C GLU A 13 18.49 28.96 2.79
N GLN A 14 17.42 28.16 2.75
CA GLN A 14 16.57 28.04 1.56
C GLN A 14 15.95 29.39 1.15
N LEU A 15 15.43 30.14 2.12
CA LEU A 15 14.84 31.46 1.87
C LEU A 15 15.88 32.47 1.35
N THR A 16 17.09 32.44 1.90
CA THR A 16 18.20 33.29 1.46
C THR A 16 18.71 32.92 0.07
N ASN A 17 18.74 31.63 -0.27
CA ASN A 17 19.13 31.16 -1.59
C ASN A 17 18.07 31.50 -2.65
N LYS A 18 16.77 31.47 -2.29
CA LYS A 18 15.66 31.76 -3.20
C LYS A 18 15.48 33.27 -3.44
N LEU A 19 15.84 34.10 -2.46
CA LEU A 19 15.75 35.57 -2.52
C LEU A 19 17.15 36.18 -2.60
N ALA A 20 17.76 36.05 -3.77
CA ALA A 20 19.16 36.41 -3.99
C ALA A 20 19.42 37.92 -3.85
N ASN A 21 18.41 38.77 -4.13
CA ASN A 21 18.58 40.21 -4.27
C ASN A 21 17.68 41.00 -3.30
N GLU A 22 18.11 42.20 -2.89
CA GLU A 22 17.39 43.06 -1.94
C GLU A 22 15.96 43.45 -2.40
N SER A 23 15.77 43.57 -3.72
CA SER A 23 14.46 43.81 -4.32
C SER A 23 13.46 42.69 -4.05
N ASP A 24 13.94 41.45 -3.98
CA ASP A 24 13.08 40.27 -3.87
C ASP A 24 12.58 40.12 -2.44
N TRP A 25 13.43 40.45 -1.46
CA TRP A 25 13.05 40.58 -0.05
C TRP A 25 12.00 41.67 0.15
N LYS A 26 12.23 42.86 -0.43
CA LYS A 26 11.28 43.97 -0.34
C LYS A 26 9.94 43.67 -1.00
N ASN A 27 9.95 42.95 -2.12
CA ASN A 27 8.73 42.50 -2.80
C ASN A 27 8.00 41.39 -2.03
N ALA A 28 8.73 40.47 -1.40
CA ALA A 28 8.16 39.35 -0.65
C ALA A 28 7.62 39.77 0.72
N PHE A 29 8.33 40.61 1.45
CA PHE A 29 8.07 40.92 2.86
C PHE A 29 7.78 42.40 3.14
N GLY A 30 7.87 43.28 2.14
CA GLY A 30 7.70 44.73 2.32
C GLY A 30 8.86 45.42 3.04
N ALA A 31 9.91 44.68 3.37
CA ALA A 31 11.05 45.10 4.19
C ALA A 31 12.37 44.62 3.57
N ASN A 32 13.50 45.19 3.99
CA ASN A 32 14.81 44.73 3.53
C ASN A 32 15.12 43.31 4.10
N LYS A 33 16.16 42.66 3.57
CA LYS A 33 16.58 41.31 3.94
C LYS A 33 16.82 41.18 5.44
N ASP A 34 17.54 42.12 6.02
CA ASP A 34 17.94 42.06 7.43
C ASP A 34 16.72 42.23 8.37
N GLU A 35 15.81 43.15 8.05
CA GLU A 35 14.55 43.34 8.77
C GLU A 35 13.65 42.11 8.69
N SER A 36 13.58 41.48 7.51
CA SER A 36 12.76 40.29 7.25
C SER A 36 13.31 39.06 7.99
N LEU A 37 14.62 38.86 7.96
CA LEU A 37 15.29 37.78 8.69
C LEU A 37 15.18 37.96 10.20
N ALA A 38 15.31 39.20 10.70
CA ALA A 38 15.12 39.50 12.12
C ALA A 38 13.68 39.24 12.59
N ALA A 39 12.67 39.60 11.78
CA ALA A 39 11.27 39.32 12.08
C ALA A 39 10.99 37.80 12.11
N LEU A 40 11.49 37.06 11.12
CA LEU A 40 11.37 35.60 11.08
C LEU A 40 12.06 34.93 12.26
N GLN A 41 13.27 35.36 12.61
CA GLN A 41 13.99 34.85 13.79
C GLN A 41 13.21 35.08 15.08
N SER A 42 12.58 36.25 15.24
CA SER A 42 11.74 36.53 16.40
C SER A 42 10.50 35.62 16.49
N VAL A 43 9.91 35.24 15.34
CA VAL A 43 8.79 34.28 15.29
C VAL A 43 9.27 32.88 15.67
N PHE A 44 10.42 32.46 15.15
CA PHE A 44 11.00 31.15 15.45
C PHE A 44 11.45 31.03 16.91
N ASP A 45 12.07 32.07 17.47
CA ASP A 45 12.44 32.14 18.89
C ASP A 45 11.21 32.03 19.80
N ALA A 46 10.10 32.67 19.43
CA ALA A 46 8.85 32.59 20.17
C ALA A 46 8.24 31.18 20.11
N ALA A 47 8.31 30.53 18.94
CA ALA A 47 7.85 29.15 18.74
C ALA A 47 8.71 28.13 19.50
N GLN A 48 10.04 28.32 19.56
CA GLN A 48 10.95 27.48 20.35
C GLN A 48 10.73 27.63 21.85
N LYS A 49 10.42 28.84 22.33
CA LYS A 49 10.20 29.14 23.76
C LYS A 49 8.80 28.77 24.26
N GLY A 50 7.92 28.21 23.41
CA GLY A 50 6.56 27.81 23.79
C GLY A 50 5.67 28.94 24.30
N ARG A 51 6.00 30.20 24.00
CA ARG A 51 5.24 31.38 24.45
C ARG A 51 4.47 31.99 23.29
N THR A 52 3.19 31.70 23.17
CA THR A 52 2.25 32.63 22.52
C THR A 52 0.91 32.67 23.25
N SER A 53 0.77 33.65 24.16
CA SER A 53 -0.53 34.22 24.55
C SER A 53 -0.74 35.63 24.00
N ARG A 54 0.17 36.18 23.16
CA ARG A 54 0.04 37.57 22.68
C ARG A 54 0.35 37.88 21.21
N THR A 55 0.59 36.89 20.36
CA THR A 55 0.52 37.09 18.91
C THR A 55 -0.27 35.94 18.33
N LYS A 56 -1.60 36.14 18.20
CA LYS A 56 -2.44 35.24 17.44
C LYS A 56 -2.22 35.58 15.97
N LEU A 57 -1.46 34.75 15.26
CA LEU A 57 -1.74 34.49 13.86
C LEU A 57 -2.68 33.29 13.87
N SER A 58 -3.98 33.58 13.77
CA SER A 58 -5.00 32.56 13.64
C SER A 58 -4.93 31.97 12.23
N LEU A 59 -5.32 30.69 12.08
CA LEU A 59 -5.48 30.04 10.77
C LEU A 59 -6.41 30.86 9.85
N GLY A 60 -7.35 31.61 10.43
CA GLY A 60 -8.20 32.56 9.70
C GLY A 60 -7.42 33.74 9.09
N GLU A 61 -6.43 34.28 9.78
CA GLU A 61 -5.58 35.38 9.29
C GLU A 61 -4.63 34.90 8.19
N LEU A 62 -4.03 33.71 8.34
CA LEU A 62 -3.23 33.04 7.30
C LEU A 62 -4.05 32.75 6.03
N LYS A 63 -5.29 32.26 6.19
CA LYS A 63 -6.20 32.04 5.06
C LYS A 63 -6.61 33.34 4.36
N SER A 64 -6.74 34.44 5.11
CA SER A 64 -7.07 35.77 4.58
C SER A 64 -5.91 36.49 3.86
N PHE A 65 -4.67 36.01 4.03
CA PHE A 65 -3.52 36.54 3.32
C PHE A 65 -3.63 36.23 1.81
N GLN A 66 -3.71 37.28 0.99
CA GLN A 66 -3.79 37.21 -0.47
C GLN A 66 -2.40 37.44 -1.07
N PRO A 67 -1.67 36.38 -1.46
CA PRO A 67 -0.31 36.52 -1.97
C PRO A 67 -0.31 37.21 -3.34
N GLN A 68 0.52 38.24 -3.49
CA GLN A 68 0.69 39.01 -4.73
C GLN A 68 1.86 38.52 -5.60
N SER A 69 2.73 37.66 -5.07
CA SER A 69 3.80 37.02 -5.83
C SER A 69 3.77 35.50 -5.68
N GLN A 70 4.39 34.79 -6.64
CA GLN A 70 4.51 33.33 -6.58
C GLN A 70 5.28 32.87 -5.34
N ILE A 71 6.28 33.63 -4.90
CA ILE A 71 7.04 33.35 -3.69
C ILE A 71 6.16 33.45 -2.43
N GLN A 72 5.25 34.43 -2.35
CA GLN A 72 4.30 34.53 -1.25
C GLN A 72 3.28 33.38 -1.26
N LYS A 73 2.93 32.83 -2.43
CA LYS A 73 2.11 31.61 -2.53
C LYS A 73 2.87 30.41 -1.96
N ASP A 74 4.11 30.20 -2.38
CA ASP A 74 4.93 29.08 -1.90
C ASP A 74 5.10 29.10 -0.37
N ILE A 75 5.36 30.28 0.22
CA ILE A 75 5.50 30.47 1.67
C ILE A 75 4.18 30.18 2.40
N LYS A 76 3.05 30.69 1.87
CA LYS A 76 1.72 30.45 2.44
C LYS A 76 1.37 28.96 2.43
N THR A 77 1.56 28.28 1.30
CA THR A 77 1.29 26.85 1.14
C THR A 77 2.08 26.02 2.15
N TYR A 78 3.38 26.32 2.32
CA TYR A 78 4.23 25.63 3.29
C TYR A 78 3.77 25.82 4.75
N LEU A 79 3.37 27.04 5.11
CA LEU A 79 2.87 27.36 6.46
C LEU A 79 1.50 26.73 6.74
N GLU A 80 0.59 26.70 5.77
CA GLU A 80 -0.72 26.06 5.90
C GLU A 80 -0.60 24.54 6.06
N HIS A 81 0.32 23.91 5.32
CA HIS A 81 0.60 22.48 5.43
C HIS A 81 1.11 22.11 6.84
N SER A 82 2.08 22.87 7.35
CA SER A 82 2.67 22.67 8.68
C SER A 82 1.68 22.89 9.85
N PHE A 83 0.64 23.70 9.64
CA PHE A 83 -0.40 23.99 10.64
C PHE A 83 -1.52 22.93 10.66
N ASN A 84 -1.93 22.43 9.48
CA ASN A 84 -3.00 21.44 9.38
C ASN A 84 -2.61 20.08 9.97
N GLU A 85 -1.36 19.66 9.85
CA GLU A 85 -0.86 18.41 10.48
C GLU A 85 -1.04 18.37 12.01
N LYS A 86 -1.14 19.54 12.67
CA LYS A 86 -1.17 19.61 14.14
C LYS A 86 -2.55 19.86 14.73
N PHE A 87 -3.45 20.52 14.01
CA PHE A 87 -4.78 20.87 14.53
C PHE A 87 -5.71 19.65 14.63
N GLU A 88 -5.58 18.67 13.74
CA GLU A 88 -6.40 17.45 13.77
C GLU A 88 -6.07 16.52 14.95
N SER A 89 -4.81 16.52 15.41
CA SER A 89 -4.36 15.71 16.55
C SER A 89 -5.03 16.04 17.90
N PHE A 90 -5.62 17.24 18.05
CA PHE A 90 -6.04 17.75 19.35
C PHE A 90 -7.54 17.55 19.66
N TYR A 91 -8.40 17.35 18.65
CA TYR A 91 -9.86 17.44 18.84
C TYR A 91 -10.54 16.08 19.12
N GLN A 92 -9.91 14.95 18.82
CA GLN A 92 -10.56 13.62 18.90
C GLN A 92 -10.57 12.97 20.31
N ALA A 93 -10.06 13.66 21.34
CA ALA A 93 -9.72 13.02 22.63
C ALA A 93 -10.84 12.87 23.69
N LYS A 94 -12.14 13.12 23.43
CA LYS A 94 -13.17 13.08 24.49
C LYS A 94 -14.56 12.59 24.04
N CYS A 95 -14.94 11.33 24.36
CA CYS A 95 -16.28 10.88 24.86
C CYS A 95 -16.45 9.33 24.87
N VAL A 96 -16.82 8.68 26.00
CA VAL A 96 -17.19 7.22 26.11
C VAL A 96 -18.13 6.94 27.31
N ASN A 97 -19.06 5.94 27.20
CA ASN A 97 -19.43 4.83 28.16
C ASN A 97 -20.91 4.35 27.93
N VAL A 98 -21.36 3.06 27.96
CA VAL A 98 -21.53 2.08 29.09
C VAL A 98 -22.14 0.69 28.61
N VAL A 99 -21.54 -0.45 29.05
CA VAL A 99 -21.98 -1.80 29.60
C VAL A 99 -22.83 -2.91 28.85
N ASN A 100 -22.36 -4.18 28.99
CA ASN A 100 -22.76 -5.57 28.56
C ASN A 100 -23.73 -6.32 29.54
N PRO A 101 -24.35 -7.55 29.32
CA PRO A 101 -23.76 -8.89 28.98
C PRO A 101 -24.76 -9.95 28.33
N PRO A 102 -24.70 -11.31 28.50
CA PRO A 102 -23.71 -12.38 28.18
C PRO A 102 -24.24 -13.55 27.27
N ILE A 103 -23.45 -14.63 27.10
CA ILE A 103 -23.34 -15.66 26.02
C ILE A 103 -23.68 -17.11 26.47
N VAL A 104 -24.08 -18.02 25.55
CA VAL A 104 -23.86 -19.51 25.62
C VAL A 104 -23.75 -20.15 24.19
N PRO A 105 -23.29 -21.40 23.95
CA PRO A 105 -22.23 -21.78 22.99
C PRO A 105 -22.68 -22.68 21.79
N PRO A 106 -21.81 -22.98 20.79
CA PRO A 106 -22.18 -23.75 19.59
C PRO A 106 -21.62 -25.18 19.51
N ILE A 107 -22.24 -26.00 18.65
CA ILE A 107 -21.94 -27.40 18.35
C ILE A 107 -21.28 -27.52 16.96
N VAL A 108 -20.28 -28.40 16.84
CA VAL A 108 -19.41 -28.67 15.67
C VAL A 108 -19.90 -29.87 14.86
N ILE A 109 -19.81 -29.82 13.53
CA ILE A 109 -19.84 -31.01 12.64
C ILE A 109 -18.86 -30.82 11.47
N ASP A 110 -18.02 -31.83 11.22
CA ASP A 110 -16.96 -31.90 10.20
C ASP A 110 -17.47 -32.05 8.74
N PRO A 111 -16.70 -31.61 7.73
CA PRO A 111 -16.96 -31.87 6.32
C PRO A 111 -16.15 -33.06 5.75
N PRO A 112 -16.68 -33.81 4.76
CA PRO A 112 -15.90 -34.83 4.07
C PRO A 112 -15.20 -34.32 2.79
N HIS A 113 -14.03 -34.92 2.56
CA HIS A 113 -13.09 -34.82 1.44
C HIS A 113 -13.68 -35.07 0.04
N VAL A 114 -13.10 -34.41 -0.98
CA VAL A 114 -12.99 -34.93 -2.35
C VAL A 114 -11.64 -34.52 -2.98
N GLU A 115 -10.99 -35.50 -3.62
CA GLU A 115 -9.67 -35.46 -4.27
C GLU A 115 -9.68 -34.94 -5.75
N PRO A 116 -8.49 -34.63 -6.33
CA PRO A 116 -8.34 -33.81 -7.53
C PRO A 116 -8.03 -34.58 -8.83
N GLY A 117 -8.42 -34.00 -9.98
CA GLY A 117 -8.11 -34.49 -11.32
C GLY A 117 -7.74 -33.37 -12.30
N THR A 118 -6.61 -33.53 -12.97
CA THR A 118 -5.81 -32.60 -13.78
C THR A 118 -6.36 -32.27 -15.17
N THR A 119 -6.08 -31.04 -15.68
CA THR A 119 -5.79 -30.74 -17.10
C THR A 119 -5.04 -29.40 -17.27
N LEU A 120 -4.13 -29.37 -18.26
CA LEU A 120 -3.08 -28.37 -18.57
C LEU A 120 -3.59 -27.06 -19.23
N PRO A 121 -2.76 -25.97 -19.30
CA PRO A 121 -3.24 -24.59 -19.36
C PRO A 121 -3.41 -24.03 -20.78
N ALA A 122 -4.55 -23.37 -21.00
CA ALA A 122 -4.77 -22.50 -22.16
C ALA A 122 -4.76 -21.03 -21.70
N SER A 123 -3.96 -20.21 -22.37
CA SER A 123 -3.92 -18.73 -22.33
C SER A 123 -3.54 -18.07 -21.00
N SER A 124 -2.24 -17.84 -20.80
CA SER A 124 -1.65 -16.92 -19.83
C SER A 124 -1.99 -15.47 -20.19
N GLY A 125 -3.16 -15.02 -19.75
CA GLY A 125 -3.36 -13.64 -19.35
C GLY A 125 -3.68 -13.69 -17.86
N TRP A 126 -2.95 -12.95 -17.04
CA TRP A 126 -3.23 -12.85 -15.60
C TRP A 126 -4.69 -12.42 -15.30
N TYR A 127 -5.34 -11.73 -16.25
CA TYR A 127 -6.77 -11.40 -16.22
C TYR A 127 -7.72 -12.45 -16.83
N LYS A 128 -7.21 -13.43 -17.61
CA LYS A 128 -8.00 -14.55 -18.17
C LYS A 128 -7.95 -15.82 -17.33
N ASN A 129 -6.95 -15.97 -16.46
CA ASN A 129 -6.99 -16.99 -15.43
C ASN A 129 -8.06 -16.61 -14.40
N LYS A 130 -9.28 -17.09 -14.70
CA LYS A 130 -10.46 -17.19 -13.85
C LYS A 130 -10.16 -16.92 -12.38
N GLY A 131 -10.62 -15.76 -11.91
CA GLY A 131 -10.69 -15.41 -10.51
C GLY A 131 -9.38 -14.94 -9.94
N VAL A 132 -9.37 -13.67 -9.52
CA VAL A 132 -8.62 -13.25 -8.33
C VAL A 132 -9.26 -13.94 -7.13
N VAL A 133 -9.18 -15.27 -7.09
CA VAL A 133 -9.35 -16.00 -5.85
C VAL A 133 -8.01 -15.80 -5.17
N ALA A 134 -8.00 -14.80 -4.28
CA ALA A 134 -7.34 -14.89 -2.98
C ALA A 134 -6.95 -16.33 -2.63
N ASP A 135 -5.79 -16.61 -2.04
CA ASP A 135 -5.57 -17.94 -1.44
C ASP A 135 -6.73 -18.17 -0.46
N PRO A 136 -7.74 -19.00 -0.82
CA PRO A 136 -9.05 -18.89 -0.20
C PRO A 136 -8.97 -19.34 1.25
N GLU A 137 -8.05 -20.25 1.55
CA GLU A 137 -7.80 -20.71 2.91
C GLU A 137 -7.06 -19.63 3.72
N LYS A 138 -6.02 -18.98 3.18
CA LYS A 138 -5.38 -17.85 3.89
C LYS A 138 -6.34 -16.69 4.13
N ALA A 139 -7.11 -16.30 3.12
CA ALA A 139 -8.10 -15.23 3.23
C ALA A 139 -9.23 -15.61 4.19
N LYS A 140 -9.73 -16.84 4.15
CA LYS A 140 -10.73 -17.34 5.10
C LYS A 140 -10.22 -17.32 6.53
N ILE A 141 -8.95 -17.71 6.76
CA ILE A 141 -8.32 -17.64 8.09
C ILE A 141 -8.17 -16.18 8.54
N PHE A 142 -7.70 -15.29 7.68
CA PHE A 142 -7.59 -13.86 8.00
C PHE A 142 -8.95 -13.27 8.38
N LEU A 143 -9.95 -13.52 7.53
CA LEU A 143 -11.31 -13.00 7.70
C LEU A 143 -11.99 -13.61 8.91
N SER A 144 -11.78 -14.88 9.25
CA SER A 144 -12.35 -15.49 10.45
C SER A 144 -11.83 -14.83 11.74
N HIS A 145 -10.55 -14.45 11.78
CA HIS A 145 -9.97 -13.74 12.93
C HIS A 145 -10.41 -12.29 13.01
N SER A 146 -10.55 -11.60 11.87
CA SER A 146 -11.25 -10.30 11.79
C SER A 146 -12.68 -10.41 12.31
N GLN A 147 -13.28 -11.58 12.13
CA GLN A 147 -14.65 -11.79 12.53
C GLN A 147 -14.80 -12.11 14.02
N ALA A 148 -13.99 -12.98 14.59
CA ALA A 148 -14.20 -13.50 15.94
C ALA A 148 -13.90 -12.48 17.07
N GLY A 149 -13.21 -11.37 16.76
CA GLY A 149 -12.75 -10.45 17.80
C GLY A 149 -11.68 -11.08 18.70
N ASP A 150 -11.08 -12.17 18.23
CA ASP A 150 -10.09 -12.94 18.97
C ASP A 150 -8.92 -12.05 19.39
N LYS A 151 -8.36 -12.35 20.56
CA LYS A 151 -7.12 -11.73 20.99
C LYS A 151 -6.03 -12.13 20.01
N LEU A 152 -5.24 -11.15 19.56
CA LEU A 152 -4.08 -11.44 18.73
C LEU A 152 -3.09 -12.27 19.54
N ASN A 153 -2.54 -13.31 18.90
CA ASN A 153 -1.41 -14.03 19.46
C ASN A 153 -0.16 -13.16 19.32
N PHE A 154 0.63 -13.03 20.38
CA PHE A 154 1.96 -12.43 20.29
C PHE A 154 2.99 -13.56 20.32
N ALA A 155 3.55 -13.88 19.15
CA ALA A 155 4.61 -14.86 19.03
C ALA A 155 5.94 -14.27 19.49
N GLY A 156 6.72 -15.08 20.18
CA GLY A 156 8.11 -14.77 20.48
C GLY A 156 9.00 -14.79 19.26
N LEU A 157 10.13 -14.10 19.37
CA LEU A 157 11.29 -14.38 18.55
C LEU A 157 11.82 -15.78 18.90
N PRO A 158 12.34 -16.54 17.93
CA PRO A 158 13.12 -17.73 18.23
C PRO A 158 14.37 -17.35 19.03
N ALA A 159 15.08 -18.33 19.57
CA ALA A 159 16.44 -18.09 20.06
C ALA A 159 17.31 -17.68 18.87
N LEU A 160 18.15 -16.66 19.05
CA LEU A 160 18.97 -16.10 17.97
C LEU A 160 20.44 -16.20 18.36
N GLU A 161 21.29 -16.53 17.38
CA GLU A 161 22.74 -16.39 17.49
C GLU A 161 23.18 -15.18 16.66
N LEU A 162 23.74 -14.18 17.34
CA LEU A 162 24.16 -12.92 16.76
C LEU A 162 25.65 -12.92 16.41
N GLU A 163 26.11 -11.82 15.82
CA GLU A 163 27.52 -11.61 15.62
C GLU A 163 28.31 -11.62 16.93
N GLY A 164 29.55 -12.14 16.89
CA GLY A 164 30.39 -12.24 18.08
C GLY A 164 29.99 -13.37 19.04
N GLY A 165 29.03 -14.23 18.65
CA GLY A 165 28.61 -15.40 19.44
C GLY A 165 27.64 -15.07 20.58
N VAL A 166 27.07 -13.86 20.60
CA VAL A 166 26.02 -13.48 21.55
C VAL A 166 24.76 -14.29 21.23
N LYS A 167 24.20 -14.96 22.24
CA LYS A 167 22.97 -15.74 22.10
C LYS A 167 21.83 -15.04 22.81
N LEU A 168 20.77 -14.72 22.06
CA LEU A 168 19.52 -14.22 22.62
C LEU A 168 18.57 -15.39 22.88
N PRO A 169 17.90 -15.43 24.05
CA PRO A 169 16.88 -16.44 24.31
C PRO A 169 15.66 -16.21 23.43
N ALA A 170 14.86 -17.25 23.22
CA ALA A 170 13.51 -17.08 22.67
C ALA A 170 12.73 -16.13 23.60
N GLN A 171 12.15 -15.08 23.03
CA GLN A 171 11.54 -14.00 23.81
C GLN A 171 10.35 -13.39 23.09
N THR A 172 9.23 -13.27 23.82
CA THR A 172 8.09 -12.46 23.40
C THR A 172 8.32 -11.02 23.81
N PHE A 173 7.83 -10.08 23.01
CA PHE A 173 7.84 -8.65 23.33
C PHE A 173 6.41 -8.14 23.48
N ALA A 174 6.25 -7.15 24.33
CA ALA A 174 5.02 -6.38 24.48
C ALA A 174 5.32 -4.90 24.26
N VAL A 175 4.32 -4.17 23.78
CA VAL A 175 4.41 -2.73 23.58
C VAL A 175 4.41 -2.04 24.95
N THR A 176 5.22 -1.00 25.12
CA THR A 176 5.24 -0.23 26.35
C THR A 176 3.95 0.60 26.49
N PRO A 177 3.50 0.88 27.72
CA PRO A 177 2.37 1.80 27.93
C PRO A 177 2.61 3.21 27.37
N GLY A 178 3.88 3.62 27.23
CA GLY A 178 4.25 4.89 26.60
C GLY A 178 3.91 4.91 25.12
N ALA A 179 4.41 3.93 24.38
CA ALA A 179 4.15 3.77 22.95
C ALA A 179 2.65 3.57 22.66
N LEU A 180 1.95 2.73 23.45
CA LEU A 180 0.50 2.54 23.31
C LEU A 180 -0.32 3.84 23.42
N ARG A 181 0.12 4.83 24.23
CA ARG A 181 -0.53 6.14 24.29
C ARG A 181 -0.31 6.96 23.02
N ASN A 182 0.84 6.83 22.38
CA ASN A 182 1.14 7.49 21.11
C ASN A 182 0.40 6.83 19.95
N TYR A 183 0.11 5.54 20.06
CA TYR A 183 -0.65 4.73 19.09
C TYR A 183 -2.16 4.89 19.26
N GLY A 184 -2.63 6.14 19.29
CA GLY A 184 -4.04 6.48 19.41
C GLY A 184 -4.67 6.07 20.75
N GLY A 185 -3.88 5.64 21.73
CA GLY A 185 -4.39 5.09 23.00
C GLY A 185 -4.83 3.63 22.89
N ALA A 186 -4.28 2.85 21.95
CA ALA A 186 -4.57 1.42 21.84
C ALA A 186 -4.30 0.69 23.17
N SER A 187 -5.14 -0.28 23.52
CA SER A 187 -4.83 -1.19 24.62
C SER A 187 -3.79 -2.22 24.17
N GLN A 188 -3.12 -2.90 25.11
CA GLN A 188 -2.19 -3.98 24.75
C GLN A 188 -2.86 -5.07 23.90
N GLU A 189 -4.13 -5.39 24.21
CA GLU A 189 -4.91 -6.35 23.44
C GLU A 189 -5.36 -5.77 22.10
N GLY A 190 -5.64 -4.47 22.04
CA GLY A 190 -6.08 -3.76 20.84
C GLY A 190 -4.95 -3.41 19.88
N PHE A 191 -3.69 -3.42 20.32
CA PHE A 191 -2.53 -3.15 19.48
C PHE A 191 -2.53 -4.07 18.26
N GLY A 192 -2.37 -3.49 17.08
CA GLY A 192 -2.43 -4.21 15.82
C GLY A 192 -3.83 -4.46 15.26
N ARG A 193 -4.87 -3.95 15.94
CA ARG A 193 -6.26 -4.06 15.50
C ARG A 193 -6.92 -2.69 15.44
N VAL A 194 -7.80 -2.54 14.45
CA VAL A 194 -8.63 -1.36 14.26
C VAL A 194 -10.01 -1.64 14.81
N LYS A 195 -10.47 -0.75 15.68
CA LYS A 195 -11.82 -0.77 16.21
C LYS A 195 -12.67 0.25 15.46
N PHE A 196 -13.82 -0.17 14.94
CA PHE A 196 -14.80 0.77 14.35
C PHE A 196 -16.22 0.31 14.68
N THR A 197 -17.17 1.24 14.57
CA THR A 197 -18.59 0.97 14.87
C THR A 197 -19.41 0.95 13.59
N LEU A 198 -20.20 -0.12 13.40
CA LEU A 198 -21.10 -0.29 12.27
C LEU A 198 -22.49 -0.72 12.74
N GLY A 199 -23.50 0.12 12.50
CA GLY A 199 -24.87 -0.15 12.93
C GLY A 199 -25.00 -0.35 14.45
N GLY A 200 -24.23 0.41 15.24
CA GLY A 200 -24.17 0.31 16.70
C GLY A 200 -23.40 -0.90 17.23
N LYS A 201 -22.79 -1.72 16.37
CA LYS A 201 -21.92 -2.85 16.76
C LYS A 201 -20.46 -2.49 16.57
N GLU A 202 -19.65 -2.84 17.56
CA GLU A 202 -18.20 -2.72 17.46
C GLU A 202 -17.62 -3.89 16.66
N LEU A 203 -16.73 -3.58 15.74
CA LEU A 203 -16.01 -4.53 14.89
C LEU A 203 -14.51 -4.29 15.03
N TRP A 204 -13.75 -5.37 14.97
CA TRP A 204 -12.29 -5.35 15.05
C TRP A 204 -11.69 -5.89 13.77
N VAL A 205 -10.76 -5.15 13.16
CA VAL A 205 -10.01 -5.61 11.99
C VAL A 205 -8.54 -5.78 12.39
N PRO A 206 -7.93 -6.96 12.18
CA PRO A 206 -6.59 -7.24 12.64
C PRO A 206 -5.58 -6.80 11.58
N ASP A 207 -5.54 -5.49 11.30
CA ASP A 207 -4.73 -4.89 10.22
C ASP A 207 -3.27 -5.32 10.28
N LEU A 208 -2.71 -5.45 11.49
CA LEU A 208 -1.30 -5.80 11.70
C LEU A 208 -1.00 -7.27 11.87
N ALA A 209 -2.03 -8.08 12.06
CA ALA A 209 -1.79 -9.48 12.28
C ALA A 209 -1.54 -10.19 10.96
N TYR A 210 -0.81 -11.29 11.06
CA TYR A 210 -0.47 -12.18 9.96
C TYR A 210 -0.45 -13.61 10.47
N ASN A 211 -0.39 -14.55 9.53
CA ASN A 211 -0.34 -15.95 9.88
C ASN A 211 1.03 -16.30 10.50
N LEU A 212 1.03 -16.85 11.71
CA LEU A 212 2.20 -17.29 12.46
C LEU A 212 2.48 -18.79 12.27
N ALA A 213 1.85 -19.45 11.29
CA ALA A 213 1.82 -20.92 11.08
C ALA A 213 3.17 -21.65 10.92
N GLU A 214 4.32 -20.98 11.11
CA GLU A 214 5.55 -21.67 11.53
C GLU A 214 5.31 -22.55 12.79
N SER A 215 4.24 -22.28 13.57
CA SER A 215 3.86 -23.02 14.79
C SER A 215 2.96 -24.26 14.61
N GLY A 216 2.70 -24.75 13.40
CA GLY A 216 1.93 -25.99 13.15
C GLY A 216 0.40 -25.87 13.26
N ASP A 217 -0.11 -24.98 14.10
CA ASP A 217 -1.51 -24.51 14.09
C ASP A 217 -1.58 -23.11 13.47
N ALA A 218 -2.61 -22.83 12.67
CA ALA A 218 -2.85 -21.50 12.11
C ALA A 218 -3.18 -20.49 13.23
N LYS A 219 -2.14 -19.88 13.81
CA LYS A 219 -2.26 -18.83 14.82
C LYS A 219 -2.12 -17.49 14.12
N TYR A 220 -3.18 -16.68 14.15
CA TYR A 220 -3.10 -15.30 13.65
C TYR A 220 -2.61 -14.38 14.76
N GLY A 221 -1.69 -13.48 14.44
CA GLY A 221 -1.08 -12.64 15.45
C GLY A 221 0.10 -11.82 14.94
N MET A 222 0.97 -11.41 15.87
CA MET A 222 2.13 -10.57 15.60
C MET A 222 3.38 -11.12 16.27
N ARG A 223 4.53 -10.80 15.71
CA ARG A 223 5.87 -11.06 16.24
C ARG A 223 6.60 -9.72 16.21
N LEU A 224 6.81 -9.12 17.37
CA LEU A 224 7.45 -7.80 17.47
C LEU A 224 8.97 -7.97 17.52
N ILE A 225 9.69 -7.21 16.69
CA ILE A 225 11.15 -7.25 16.57
C ILE A 225 11.69 -5.89 17.01
N PRO A 226 12.51 -5.81 18.09
CA PRO A 226 13.14 -4.57 18.49
C PRO A 226 14.24 -4.19 17.51
N VAL A 227 14.20 -2.95 17.03
CA VAL A 227 15.24 -2.33 16.20
C VAL A 227 15.56 -0.94 16.73
N ALA A 228 16.68 -0.36 16.30
CA ALA A 228 16.96 1.07 16.45
C ALA A 228 17.57 1.58 15.15
N ASP A 229 17.62 2.89 14.98
CA ASP A 229 18.19 3.51 13.79
C ASP A 229 19.71 3.23 13.67
N ARG A 230 20.25 3.47 12.46
CA ARG A 230 21.67 3.25 12.20
C ARG A 230 22.52 4.13 13.11
N GLY A 231 23.48 3.52 13.80
CA GLY A 231 24.34 4.20 14.79
C GLY A 231 23.74 4.24 16.20
N GLU A 232 22.50 3.79 16.37
CA GLU A 232 21.88 3.61 17.68
C GLU A 232 21.99 2.17 18.18
N GLU A 233 21.60 1.97 19.45
CA GLU A 233 21.81 0.73 20.19
C GLU A 233 20.49 0.09 20.64
N VAL A 234 20.39 -1.22 20.48
CA VAL A 234 19.34 -2.05 21.05
C VAL A 234 19.87 -2.72 22.32
N LYS A 235 19.19 -2.52 23.45
CA LYS A 235 19.61 -3.07 24.76
C LYS A 235 18.72 -4.23 25.17
N LEU A 236 19.28 -5.43 25.23
CA LEU A 236 18.58 -6.68 25.57
C LEU A 236 19.34 -7.47 26.65
N LYS A 237 18.87 -8.67 26.95
CA LYS A 237 19.57 -9.64 27.79
C LYS A 237 19.88 -10.91 27.00
N ASP A 238 21.07 -11.47 27.21
CA ASP A 238 21.46 -12.76 26.65
C ASP A 238 20.78 -13.95 27.36
N VAL A 239 21.10 -15.17 26.91
CA VAL A 239 20.60 -16.43 27.50
C VAL A 239 20.96 -16.62 28.98
N ASP A 240 22.04 -15.99 29.45
CA ASP A 240 22.52 -16.03 30.83
C ASP A 240 21.93 -14.89 31.69
N GLY A 241 21.13 -14.01 31.06
CA GLY A 241 20.49 -12.86 31.71
C GLY A 241 21.37 -11.62 31.82
N ASN A 242 22.58 -11.63 31.24
CA ASN A 242 23.48 -10.48 31.22
C ASN A 242 22.98 -9.43 30.21
N PRO A 243 23.11 -8.14 30.52
CA PRO A 243 22.76 -7.08 29.57
C PRO A 243 23.71 -7.11 28.36
N VAL A 244 23.15 -7.06 27.17
CA VAL A 244 23.88 -6.94 25.90
C VAL A 244 23.43 -5.70 25.14
N THR A 245 24.37 -5.08 24.44
CA THR A 245 24.15 -3.89 23.62
C THR A 245 24.47 -4.25 22.18
N LEU A 246 23.49 -4.09 21.31
CA LEU A 246 23.52 -4.54 19.92
C LEU A 246 23.36 -3.34 19.00
N LYS A 247 23.84 -3.45 17.76
CA LYS A 247 23.61 -2.40 16.75
C LYS A 247 22.12 -2.37 16.36
N GLY A 248 21.64 -1.20 15.93
CA GLY A 248 20.23 -0.96 15.60
C GLY A 248 19.51 -2.04 14.79
N GLY A 249 20.15 -2.59 13.74
CA GLY A 249 19.56 -3.61 12.87
C GLY A 249 19.90 -5.06 13.23
N GLU A 250 20.78 -5.29 14.20
CA GLU A 250 21.42 -6.60 14.42
C GLU A 250 20.43 -7.71 14.80
N VAL A 251 19.41 -7.38 15.61
CA VAL A 251 18.35 -8.33 15.97
C VAL A 251 17.51 -8.71 14.74
N PHE A 252 17.17 -7.73 13.90
CA PHE A 252 16.37 -7.98 12.71
C PHE A 252 17.15 -8.76 11.65
N ASP A 253 18.42 -8.44 11.45
CA ASP A 253 19.33 -9.20 10.57
C ASP A 253 19.39 -10.66 11.01
N ALA A 254 19.52 -10.93 12.32
CA ALA A 254 19.52 -12.29 12.83
C ALA A 254 18.19 -13.02 12.62
N VAL A 255 17.05 -12.33 12.75
CA VAL A 255 15.72 -12.91 12.43
C VAL A 255 15.62 -13.29 10.95
N ILE A 256 16.07 -12.42 10.04
CA ILE A 256 16.08 -12.72 8.60
C ILE A 256 16.98 -13.94 8.36
N ARG A 257 18.19 -13.93 8.90
CA ARG A 257 19.19 -14.99 8.69
C ARG A 257 18.73 -16.35 9.15
N GLU A 258 18.21 -16.42 10.38
CA GLU A 258 17.71 -17.66 10.97
C GLU A 258 16.57 -18.23 10.13
N ARG A 259 15.61 -17.38 9.74
CA ARG A 259 14.46 -17.82 8.97
C ARG A 259 14.83 -18.32 7.58
N ASP A 260 15.74 -17.60 6.92
CA ASP A 260 16.06 -17.80 5.51
C ASP A 260 17.26 -18.73 5.30
N GLY A 261 17.86 -19.25 6.38
CA GLY A 261 19.04 -20.10 6.33
C GLY A 261 20.27 -19.39 5.75
N LEU A 262 20.38 -18.07 5.95
CA LEU A 262 21.49 -17.27 5.42
C LEU A 262 22.72 -17.37 6.32
N LYS A 263 23.89 -17.41 5.69
CA LYS A 263 25.17 -17.27 6.40
C LYS A 263 25.34 -15.84 6.89
N LYS A 264 26.27 -15.65 7.83
CA LYS A 264 26.66 -14.34 8.34
C LYS A 264 27.05 -13.35 7.23
N SER A 265 27.80 -13.83 6.23
CA SER A 265 28.29 -13.02 5.11
C SER A 265 27.24 -12.75 4.02
N ASP A 266 26.11 -13.46 4.03
CA ASP A 266 25.14 -13.33 2.95
C ASP A 266 24.39 -11.99 3.10
N PRO A 267 23.99 -11.34 1.99
CA PRO A 267 23.19 -10.13 2.08
C PRO A 267 21.77 -10.43 2.59
N VAL A 268 21.20 -9.47 3.33
CA VAL A 268 19.80 -9.53 3.78
C VAL A 268 18.96 -8.53 2.98
N TRP A 269 17.74 -8.92 2.62
CA TRP A 269 16.81 -8.02 1.97
C TRP A 269 15.39 -8.26 2.48
N SER A 270 14.67 -7.16 2.71
CA SER A 270 13.26 -7.16 3.10
C SER A 270 12.57 -5.94 2.53
N VAL A 271 11.26 -6.05 2.30
CA VAL A 271 10.39 -4.89 2.11
C VAL A 271 9.75 -4.53 3.46
N LEU A 272 9.60 -3.26 3.76
CA LEU A 272 9.03 -2.73 5.01
C LEU A 272 7.77 -1.93 4.70
N ALA A 273 6.60 -2.31 5.23
CA ALA A 273 5.39 -1.49 5.16
C ALA A 273 5.14 -0.76 6.46
N TYR A 274 5.27 0.57 6.44
CA TYR A 274 5.14 1.43 7.59
C TYR A 274 3.69 1.76 7.86
N GLU A 275 3.31 1.73 9.13
CA GLU A 275 1.93 1.77 9.58
C GLU A 275 1.69 3.02 10.44
N HIS A 276 0.47 3.55 10.38
CA HIS A 276 0.01 4.70 11.19
C HIS A 276 -0.85 4.24 12.38
N PRO A 277 -0.23 3.83 13.50
CA PRO A 277 -0.94 3.28 14.65
C PRO A 277 -1.83 4.30 15.37
N GLU A 278 -1.57 5.59 15.22
CA GLU A 278 -2.41 6.67 15.71
C GLU A 278 -3.84 6.63 15.13
N SER A 279 -4.03 6.00 13.97
CA SER A 279 -5.31 5.89 13.27
C SER A 279 -6.11 4.61 13.60
N TRP A 280 -5.67 3.80 14.57
CA TRP A 280 -6.33 2.52 14.92
C TRP A 280 -7.57 2.67 15.77
N ASN A 281 -7.67 3.75 16.55
CA ASN A 281 -8.76 3.90 17.49
C ASN A 281 -9.92 4.69 16.87
N ASN A 282 -11.00 3.96 16.64
CA ASN A 282 -12.37 4.46 16.58
C ASN A 282 -12.71 5.46 15.45
N PRO A 283 -12.23 5.29 14.20
CA PRO A 283 -12.86 6.00 13.11
C PRO A 283 -14.30 5.49 12.97
N ASP A 284 -15.26 6.40 12.82
CA ASP A 284 -16.57 6.01 12.33
C ASP A 284 -16.43 5.52 10.87
N GLY A 285 -17.45 4.80 10.38
CA GLY A 285 -17.37 4.23 9.04
C GLY A 285 -17.28 5.27 7.93
N GLU A 286 -17.72 6.50 8.19
CA GLU A 286 -17.61 7.61 7.25
C GLU A 286 -16.16 8.12 7.15
N THR A 287 -15.46 8.19 8.28
CA THR A 287 -14.03 8.55 8.34
C THR A 287 -13.20 7.50 7.61
N LEU A 288 -13.45 6.20 7.86
CA LEU A 288 -12.80 5.10 7.11
C LEU A 288 -13.04 5.19 5.60
N ALA A 289 -14.21 5.68 5.19
CA ALA A 289 -14.59 5.83 3.78
C ALA A 289 -13.90 6.98 3.06
N LYS A 290 -13.64 8.05 3.80
CA LYS A 290 -13.08 9.30 3.25
C LYS A 290 -11.56 9.35 3.37
N GLU A 291 -10.98 8.61 4.30
CA GLU A 291 -9.53 8.59 4.51
C GLU A 291 -8.85 7.50 3.67
N ASN A 292 -7.81 7.89 2.91
CA ASN A 292 -6.99 6.96 2.12
C ASN A 292 -6.37 5.84 2.99
N LEU A 293 -6.19 6.09 4.29
CA LEU A 293 -5.64 5.13 5.24
C LEU A 293 -6.53 3.90 5.40
N GLY A 294 -7.86 4.03 5.35
CA GLY A 294 -8.76 2.88 5.42
C GLY A 294 -8.56 1.93 4.23
N THR A 295 -8.44 2.50 3.03
CA THR A 295 -8.19 1.73 1.79
C THR A 295 -6.78 1.21 1.63
N GLU A 296 -5.84 1.59 2.49
CA GLU A 296 -4.44 1.18 2.40
C GLU A 296 -4.02 0.43 3.68
N ALA A 297 -4.98 -0.15 4.43
CA ALA A 297 -4.73 -0.83 5.71
C ALA A 297 -3.83 -0.02 6.66
N ARG A 298 -3.93 1.32 6.57
CA ARG A 298 -3.13 2.33 7.28
C ARG A 298 -1.63 2.25 7.04
N GLN A 299 -1.24 1.61 5.94
CA GLN A 299 0.12 1.61 5.45
C GLN A 299 0.27 2.75 4.45
N THR A 300 1.20 3.66 4.71
CA THR A 300 1.42 4.86 3.88
C THR A 300 2.72 4.83 3.10
N HIS A 301 3.63 3.94 3.49
CA HIS A 301 4.99 3.92 2.98
C HIS A 301 5.49 2.47 2.85
N LEU A 302 6.21 2.21 1.75
CA LEU A 302 6.99 0.99 1.54
C LEU A 302 8.48 1.35 1.43
N GLY A 303 9.29 0.85 2.34
CA GLY A 303 10.76 0.94 2.28
C GLY A 303 11.41 -0.38 1.89
N GLY A 304 12.62 -0.31 1.35
CA GLY A 304 13.51 -1.45 1.21
C GLY A 304 14.49 -1.50 2.37
N TYR A 305 14.79 -2.67 2.90
CA TYR A 305 15.80 -2.90 3.95
C TYR A 305 16.96 -3.71 3.38
N LEU A 306 18.19 -3.23 3.55
CA LEU A 306 19.40 -3.89 3.01
C LEU A 306 20.33 -4.45 4.10
N GLY A 307 19.92 -4.44 5.37
CA GLY A 307 20.75 -4.88 6.50
C GLY A 307 21.34 -3.73 7.29
N GLU A 308 21.87 -4.01 8.48
CA GLU A 308 22.60 -3.05 9.32
C GLU A 308 21.83 -1.75 9.63
N ALA A 309 20.50 -1.83 9.77
CA ALA A 309 19.62 -0.66 9.94
C ALA A 309 19.56 0.29 8.72
N GLU A 310 20.05 -0.12 7.56
CA GLU A 310 19.98 0.68 6.34
C GLU A 310 18.69 0.42 5.55
N THR A 311 17.92 1.48 5.35
CA THR A 311 16.72 1.45 4.50
C THR A 311 16.86 2.33 3.27
N TYR A 312 16.18 1.97 2.20
CA TYR A 312 16.11 2.73 0.95
C TYR A 312 14.66 3.09 0.65
N ASN A 313 14.43 4.36 0.35
CA ASN A 313 13.12 4.99 0.19
C ASN A 313 13.21 6.01 -0.96
N ALA A 314 12.05 6.42 -1.50
CA ALA A 314 11.98 7.53 -2.44
C ALA A 314 11.35 8.76 -1.74
N PRO A 315 11.91 9.99 -1.82
CA PRO A 315 13.24 10.27 -2.35
C PRO A 315 14.32 9.61 -1.48
N GLU A 316 15.55 9.54 -1.98
CA GLU A 316 16.66 8.89 -1.29
C GLU A 316 16.87 9.33 0.17
N THR A 317 16.59 10.60 0.44
CA THR A 317 16.75 11.23 1.76
C THR A 317 15.58 10.95 2.71
N TYR A 318 14.52 10.29 2.24
CA TYR A 318 13.37 9.95 3.06
C TYR A 318 13.79 8.99 4.18
N HIS A 319 13.54 9.38 5.43
CA HIS A 319 14.03 8.73 6.66
C HIS A 319 15.57 8.69 6.80
N GLY A 320 16.33 9.40 5.96
CA GLY A 320 17.80 9.47 6.07
C GLY A 320 18.50 8.10 6.04
N ARG A 321 17.91 7.12 5.35
CA ARG A 321 18.35 5.71 5.32
C ARG A 321 18.39 4.99 6.67
N THR A 322 17.46 5.33 7.54
CA THR A 322 17.26 4.66 8.83
C THR A 322 15.89 4.02 8.88
N PHE A 323 15.64 3.13 9.84
CA PHE A 323 14.30 2.57 10.03
C PHE A 323 13.28 3.68 10.21
N SER A 324 13.52 4.67 11.08
CA SER A 324 12.54 5.70 11.44
C SER A 324 11.19 5.09 11.88
N VAL A 325 11.25 3.98 12.63
CA VAL A 325 10.07 3.24 13.10
C VAL A 325 9.52 3.71 14.45
N SER A 326 10.16 4.71 15.08
CA SER A 326 9.66 5.34 16.30
C SER A 326 8.31 6.00 16.03
N GLY A 327 7.25 5.53 16.68
CA GLY A 327 5.89 6.00 16.42
C GLY A 327 5.22 5.35 15.20
N TYR A 328 5.98 4.74 14.30
CA TYR A 328 5.56 4.22 13.00
C TYR A 328 6.11 2.81 12.79
N PRO A 329 5.59 1.80 13.51
CA PRO A 329 6.03 0.42 13.34
C PRO A 329 5.90 -0.01 11.88
N ALA A 330 6.76 -0.93 11.44
CA ALA A 330 6.72 -1.42 10.07
C ALA A 330 6.63 -2.94 10.02
N ARG A 331 5.80 -3.47 9.11
CA ARG A 331 5.77 -4.90 8.83
C ARG A 331 6.87 -5.26 7.84
N ALA A 332 7.66 -6.25 8.21
CA ALA A 332 8.79 -6.71 7.41
C ALA A 332 8.44 -7.97 6.62
N PHE A 333 8.62 -7.92 5.30
CA PHE A 333 8.28 -8.99 4.35
C PHE A 333 9.52 -9.62 3.72
N GLY A 334 9.55 -10.94 3.74
CA GLY A 334 10.47 -11.73 2.94
C GLY A 334 9.80 -12.30 1.71
N MET A 335 10.62 -12.54 0.68
CA MET A 335 10.21 -13.09 -0.60
C MET A 335 11.20 -14.16 -1.04
N ASN A 336 10.70 -15.29 -1.55
CA ASN A 336 11.51 -16.31 -2.21
C ASN A 336 11.05 -16.47 -3.64
N VAL A 337 11.98 -16.60 -4.59
CA VAL A 337 11.67 -16.89 -5.99
C VAL A 337 11.95 -18.36 -6.26
N LYS A 338 11.02 -19.05 -6.92
CA LYS A 338 11.18 -20.46 -7.26
C LYS A 338 12.48 -20.72 -8.02
N GLY A 339 13.33 -21.58 -7.46
CA GLY A 339 14.61 -21.98 -8.06
C GLY A 339 15.76 -20.99 -7.85
N TRP A 340 15.58 -19.97 -7.01
CA TRP A 340 16.65 -19.06 -6.59
C TRP A 340 17.08 -19.39 -5.17
N GLU A 341 18.39 -19.43 -4.94
CA GLU A 341 18.94 -19.37 -3.58
C GLU A 341 18.66 -18.01 -2.96
N LYS A 342 18.37 -17.98 -1.66
CA LYS A 342 17.93 -16.76 -1.00
C LYS A 342 19.03 -15.70 -0.90
N ALA A 343 20.26 -16.11 -0.59
CA ALA A 343 21.42 -15.21 -0.56
C ALA A 343 21.62 -14.48 -1.90
N ASP A 344 21.37 -15.20 -2.99
CA ASP A 344 21.48 -14.71 -4.35
C ASP A 344 20.40 -13.71 -4.74
N LEU A 345 19.15 -13.99 -4.36
CA LEU A 345 18.05 -13.04 -4.54
C LEU A 345 18.33 -11.75 -3.75
N ASN A 346 18.76 -11.86 -2.50
CA ASN A 346 19.08 -10.70 -1.67
C ASN A 346 20.23 -9.88 -2.27
N LYS A 347 21.28 -10.55 -2.79
CA LYS A 347 22.40 -9.91 -3.48
C LYS A 347 21.92 -9.15 -4.71
N ASN A 348 21.04 -9.76 -5.51
CA ASN A 348 20.50 -9.13 -6.71
C ASN A 348 19.57 -7.95 -6.37
N ALA A 349 18.81 -8.05 -5.28
CA ALA A 349 17.97 -6.96 -4.78
C ALA A 349 18.78 -5.77 -4.25
N HIS A 350 19.92 -6.02 -3.59
CA HIS A 350 20.86 -4.95 -3.20
C HIS A 350 21.35 -4.15 -4.42
N TYR A 351 21.73 -4.86 -5.49
CA TYR A 351 22.16 -4.22 -6.73
C TYR A 351 21.08 -3.34 -7.35
N ALA A 352 19.86 -3.88 -7.48
CA ALA A 352 18.72 -3.12 -7.99
C ALA A 352 18.43 -1.90 -7.11
N ALA A 353 18.31 -2.09 -5.79
CA ALA A 353 17.97 -1.01 -4.85
C ALA A 353 18.99 0.12 -4.88
N ARG A 354 20.29 -0.20 -4.82
CA ARG A 354 21.36 0.82 -4.83
C ARG A 354 21.44 1.59 -6.14
N ALA A 355 21.23 0.93 -7.28
CA ALA A 355 21.25 1.61 -8.58
C ALA A 355 20.00 2.49 -8.78
N MET A 356 18.83 2.00 -8.35
CA MET A 356 17.56 2.70 -8.52
C MET A 356 17.39 3.89 -7.58
N ASN A 357 17.90 3.80 -6.35
CA ASN A 357 17.64 4.82 -5.34
C ASN A 357 18.57 6.05 -5.45
N PHE A 358 19.66 5.94 -6.20
CA PHE A 358 20.64 7.02 -6.39
C PHE A 358 20.03 8.24 -7.07
N ASP A 359 19.90 9.37 -6.36
CA ASP A 359 19.25 10.59 -6.83
C ASP A 359 17.77 10.39 -7.26
N VAL A 360 17.06 9.43 -6.65
CA VAL A 360 15.64 9.24 -6.93
C VAL A 360 14.83 10.45 -6.48
N THR A 361 14.01 10.99 -7.38
CA THR A 361 13.10 12.10 -7.13
C THR A 361 11.70 11.59 -6.80
N PHE A 362 11.02 12.35 -5.94
CA PHE A 362 9.69 12.03 -5.46
C PHE A 362 8.64 12.95 -6.08
N PRO A 363 7.50 12.42 -6.51
CA PRO A 363 6.44 13.20 -7.12
C PRO A 363 5.91 14.28 -6.15
N PRO A 364 5.59 15.49 -6.63
CA PRO A 364 5.06 16.57 -5.78
C PRO A 364 3.74 16.23 -5.08
N ASP A 365 2.87 15.44 -5.73
CA ASP A 365 1.59 14.96 -5.18
C ASP A 365 1.46 13.43 -5.33
N TYR A 366 2.18 12.69 -4.49
CA TYR A 366 2.22 11.23 -4.54
C TYR A 366 0.87 10.53 -4.31
N LYS A 367 -0.11 11.22 -3.69
CA LYS A 367 -1.44 10.62 -3.44
C LYS A 367 -2.32 10.62 -4.69
N SER A 368 -2.01 11.47 -5.66
CA SER A 368 -2.65 11.56 -6.96
C SER A 368 -1.71 11.16 -8.10
N ASP A 369 -0.57 10.55 -7.79
CA ASP A 369 0.49 10.25 -8.76
C ASP A 369 0.20 9.03 -9.63
N VAL A 370 0.64 9.11 -10.89
CA VAL A 370 0.37 8.13 -11.93
C VAL A 370 1.23 6.90 -11.73
N TYR A 371 0.63 5.79 -11.31
CA TYR A 371 1.32 4.51 -11.27
C TYR A 371 1.50 3.92 -12.68
N ARG A 372 2.75 3.84 -13.16
CA ARG A 372 3.07 3.36 -14.52
C ARG A 372 3.46 1.88 -14.55
N THR A 373 3.98 1.36 -13.44
CA THR A 373 4.67 0.06 -13.40
C THR A 373 3.71 -1.14 -13.31
N ILE A 374 2.86 -1.31 -14.32
CA ILE A 374 1.81 -2.34 -14.38
C ILE A 374 2.24 -3.61 -15.15
N ASP A 375 3.46 -3.63 -15.65
CA ASP A 375 4.07 -4.71 -16.41
C ASP A 375 5.60 -4.63 -16.38
N ILE A 376 6.26 -5.74 -16.68
CA ILE A 376 7.72 -5.84 -16.70
C ILE A 376 8.37 -4.92 -17.73
N ASN A 377 7.77 -4.71 -18.90
CA ASN A 377 8.36 -3.91 -19.97
C ASN A 377 8.48 -2.44 -19.56
N THR A 378 7.48 -1.92 -18.86
CA THR A 378 7.49 -0.56 -18.30
C THR A 378 8.53 -0.44 -17.18
N ALA A 379 8.65 -1.43 -16.29
CA ALA A 379 9.71 -1.45 -15.27
C ALA A 379 11.12 -1.48 -15.91
N LEU A 380 11.32 -2.31 -16.93
CA LEU A 380 12.58 -2.41 -17.67
C LEU A 380 12.90 -1.14 -18.44
N PHE A 381 11.90 -0.47 -19.01
CA PHE A 381 12.07 0.82 -19.68
C PHE A 381 12.47 1.91 -18.70
N PHE A 382 11.81 1.99 -17.55
CA PHE A 382 12.20 2.89 -16.48
C PHE A 382 13.67 2.63 -16.07
N TYR A 383 14.00 1.38 -15.74
CA TYR A 383 15.34 1.01 -15.28
C TYR A 383 16.42 1.32 -16.33
N LYS A 384 16.18 0.96 -17.60
CA LYS A 384 17.07 1.27 -18.71
C LYS A 384 17.37 2.78 -18.79
N ASN A 385 16.33 3.61 -18.83
CA ASN A 385 16.51 5.05 -18.97
C ASN A 385 17.15 5.65 -17.72
N TRP A 386 16.84 5.14 -16.52
CA TRP A 386 17.51 5.54 -15.29
C TRP A 386 19.02 5.31 -15.34
N LEU A 387 19.45 4.13 -15.77
CA LEU A 387 20.87 3.81 -15.92
C LEU A 387 21.56 4.70 -16.97
N ILE A 388 20.89 4.96 -18.10
CA ILE A 388 21.39 5.88 -19.14
C ILE A 388 21.54 7.29 -18.56
N LEU A 389 20.57 7.77 -17.81
CA LEU A 389 20.58 9.11 -17.23
C LEU A 389 21.70 9.29 -16.21
N LYS A 390 21.88 8.33 -15.30
CA LYS A 390 22.78 8.46 -14.14
C LYS A 390 24.22 7.98 -14.40
N GLY A 391 24.41 7.03 -15.32
CA GLY A 391 25.72 6.42 -15.61
C GLY A 391 26.04 6.25 -17.09
N GLY A 392 25.21 6.82 -17.97
CA GLY A 392 25.33 6.63 -19.41
C GLY A 392 26.49 7.38 -20.04
N GLU A 393 26.90 8.54 -19.50
CA GLU A 393 28.01 9.33 -20.05
C GLU A 393 29.29 8.51 -20.10
N GLU A 394 29.69 7.91 -18.97
CA GLU A 394 30.91 7.10 -18.90
C GLU A 394 30.76 5.75 -19.60
N ALA A 395 29.53 5.26 -19.78
CA ALA A 395 29.23 4.08 -20.59
C ALA A 395 29.18 4.38 -22.11
N GLY A 396 29.41 5.62 -22.51
CA GLY A 396 29.49 6.05 -23.91
C GLY A 396 28.14 6.28 -24.59
N TYR A 397 27.06 6.51 -23.84
CA TYR A 397 25.79 6.98 -24.40
C TYR A 397 25.93 8.39 -24.96
N THR A 398 25.23 8.67 -26.06
CA THR A 398 25.29 10.01 -26.66
C THR A 398 24.53 11.00 -25.79
N ARG A 399 24.90 12.28 -25.89
CA ARG A 399 24.17 13.37 -25.22
C ARG A 399 22.67 13.32 -25.51
N THR A 400 22.27 13.05 -26.75
CA THR A 400 20.85 12.93 -27.14
C THR A 400 20.14 11.78 -26.41
N GLN A 401 20.80 10.65 -26.19
CA GLN A 401 20.21 9.53 -25.43
C GLN A 401 20.04 9.88 -23.96
N ILE A 402 21.00 10.59 -23.38
CA ILE A 402 20.94 11.05 -21.98
C ILE A 402 19.87 12.12 -21.81
N GLU A 403 19.77 13.07 -22.74
CA GLU A 403 18.72 14.10 -22.75
C GLU A 403 17.32 13.48 -22.93
N ALA A 404 17.17 12.44 -23.75
CA ALA A 404 15.90 11.72 -23.85
C ALA A 404 15.54 11.03 -22.52
N ALA A 405 16.52 10.39 -21.86
CA ALA A 405 16.31 9.73 -20.57
C ALA A 405 15.97 10.72 -19.43
N ARG A 406 16.35 12.00 -19.56
CA ARG A 406 16.03 13.07 -18.58
C ARG A 406 14.54 13.31 -18.41
N GLN A 407 13.70 12.83 -19.34
CA GLN A 407 12.25 12.85 -19.17
C GLN A 407 11.79 12.16 -17.86
N LEU A 408 12.55 11.20 -17.32
CA LEU A 408 12.26 10.62 -16.00
C LEU A 408 12.33 11.65 -14.84
N GLU A 409 13.13 12.71 -14.98
CA GLU A 409 13.23 13.80 -14.00
C GLU A 409 12.26 14.94 -14.33
N ASP A 410 12.16 15.30 -15.62
CA ASP A 410 11.42 16.49 -16.09
C ASP A 410 9.90 16.29 -16.09
N ASP A 411 9.42 15.06 -16.25
CA ASP A 411 7.99 14.72 -16.24
C ASP A 411 7.62 14.10 -14.87
N PRO A 412 6.87 14.82 -14.01
CA PRO A 412 6.49 14.33 -12.68
C PRO A 412 5.78 12.98 -12.69
N THR A 413 5.11 12.62 -13.79
CA THR A 413 4.38 11.36 -13.90
C THR A 413 5.29 10.13 -14.06
N TRP A 414 6.60 10.34 -14.26
CA TRP A 414 7.61 9.28 -14.23
C TRP A 414 8.37 9.26 -12.90
N GLN A 415 8.19 10.24 -12.03
CA GLN A 415 8.76 10.18 -10.69
C GLN A 415 8.03 9.08 -9.90
N THR A 416 8.72 8.47 -8.94
CA THR A 416 8.18 7.30 -8.25
C THR A 416 8.03 7.59 -6.77
N TYR A 417 6.83 7.41 -6.23
CA TYR A 417 6.65 7.36 -4.79
C TYR A 417 7.12 6.02 -4.22
N CYS A 418 7.25 5.92 -2.90
CA CYS A 418 7.93 4.80 -2.23
C CYS A 418 7.43 3.42 -2.65
N ALA A 419 6.11 3.23 -2.72
CA ALA A 419 5.55 1.91 -3.04
C ALA A 419 5.74 1.53 -4.51
N GLU A 420 5.64 2.47 -5.44
CA GLU A 420 6.03 2.20 -6.83
C GLU A 420 7.53 1.94 -6.96
N HIS A 421 8.36 2.75 -6.30
CA HIS A 421 9.80 2.59 -6.31
C HIS A 421 10.23 1.19 -5.85
N GLN A 422 9.71 0.74 -4.69
CA GLN A 422 10.01 -0.61 -4.19
C GLN A 422 9.41 -1.71 -5.06
N SER A 423 8.29 -1.44 -5.75
CA SER A 423 7.74 -2.38 -6.74
C SER A 423 8.71 -2.54 -7.92
N ILE A 424 9.24 -1.45 -8.48
CA ILE A 424 10.23 -1.50 -9.56
C ILE A 424 11.50 -2.23 -9.08
N VAL A 425 12.03 -1.90 -7.91
CA VAL A 425 13.20 -2.59 -7.33
C VAL A 425 12.97 -4.10 -7.25
N ALA A 426 11.83 -4.54 -6.72
CA ALA A 426 11.50 -5.96 -6.63
C ALA A 426 11.33 -6.60 -8.02
N ILE A 427 10.69 -5.93 -8.98
CA ILE A 427 10.54 -6.42 -10.36
C ILE A 427 11.91 -6.62 -11.01
N ILE A 428 12.81 -5.63 -10.91
CA ILE A 428 14.16 -5.70 -11.47
C ILE A 428 14.98 -6.79 -10.77
N ALA A 429 14.95 -6.85 -9.44
CA ALA A 429 15.66 -7.86 -8.65
C ALA A 429 15.27 -9.31 -8.99
N MET A 430 14.04 -9.54 -9.44
CA MET A 430 13.55 -10.89 -9.75
C MET A 430 13.55 -11.23 -11.25
N ASN A 431 13.88 -10.28 -12.12
CA ASN A 431 13.83 -10.48 -13.57
C ASN A 431 15.13 -10.17 -14.32
N VAL A 432 16.00 -9.34 -13.73
CA VAL A 432 17.29 -8.95 -14.33
C VAL A 432 18.41 -9.46 -13.44
N GLU A 433 19.13 -10.47 -13.90
CA GLU A 433 20.41 -10.85 -13.27
C GLU A 433 21.41 -9.73 -13.54
N HIS A 434 21.97 -9.13 -12.47
CA HIS A 434 22.94 -8.04 -12.60
C HIS A 434 24.32 -8.56 -13.00
N SER A 435 24.43 -9.09 -14.21
CA SER A 435 25.67 -9.53 -14.86
C SER A 435 25.65 -9.11 -16.32
N GLU A 436 26.81 -9.08 -17.00
CA GLU A 436 26.82 -8.72 -18.43
C GLU A 436 25.93 -9.68 -19.27
N SER A 437 25.90 -10.97 -18.93
CA SER A 437 25.03 -11.96 -19.57
C SER A 437 23.55 -11.72 -19.27
N GLY A 438 23.18 -11.41 -18.03
CA GLY A 438 21.80 -11.09 -17.66
C GLY A 438 21.28 -9.83 -18.36
N PHE A 439 22.10 -8.79 -18.42
CA PHE A 439 21.76 -7.57 -19.17
C PHE A 439 21.63 -7.85 -20.68
N LYS A 440 22.52 -8.65 -21.29
CA LYS A 440 22.37 -9.06 -22.70
C LYS A 440 21.12 -9.90 -22.94
N GLN A 441 20.76 -10.75 -21.99
CA GLN A 441 19.56 -11.58 -22.07
C GLN A 441 18.27 -10.74 -22.06
N VAL A 442 18.24 -9.63 -21.32
CA VAL A 442 17.03 -8.79 -21.23
C VAL A 442 17.02 -7.69 -22.30
N PHE A 443 18.16 -7.03 -22.50
CA PHE A 443 18.27 -5.83 -23.33
C PHE A 443 18.94 -6.07 -24.70
N GLY A 444 19.28 -7.32 -25.03
CA GLY A 444 19.92 -7.66 -26.30
C GLY A 444 21.30 -7.02 -26.46
N ASP A 445 21.59 -6.50 -27.65
CA ASP A 445 22.89 -5.91 -28.00
C ASP A 445 23.28 -4.72 -27.11
N GLU A 446 22.30 -3.96 -26.62
CA GLU A 446 22.52 -2.82 -25.72
C GLU A 446 22.94 -3.26 -24.31
N GLY A 447 22.71 -4.52 -23.94
CA GLY A 447 22.94 -5.04 -22.59
C GLY A 447 24.36 -4.84 -22.08
N LYS A 448 25.39 -4.99 -22.94
CA LYS A 448 26.79 -4.73 -22.53
C LYS A 448 26.99 -3.29 -22.09
N LYS A 449 26.40 -2.35 -22.82
CA LYS A 449 26.53 -0.91 -22.57
C LYS A 449 25.71 -0.49 -21.35
N LEU A 450 24.50 -1.05 -21.18
CA LEU A 450 23.69 -0.87 -19.98
C LEU A 450 24.36 -1.44 -18.73
N PHE A 451 25.02 -2.60 -18.83
CA PHE A 451 25.77 -3.15 -17.71
C PHE A 451 26.94 -2.25 -17.30
N ALA A 452 27.64 -1.64 -18.27
CA ALA A 452 28.65 -0.63 -17.97
C ALA A 452 28.04 0.59 -17.26
N ALA A 453 26.89 1.09 -17.74
CA ALA A 453 26.17 2.19 -17.09
C ALA A 453 25.72 1.83 -15.67
N PHE A 454 25.18 0.63 -15.47
CA PHE A 454 24.83 0.09 -14.15
C PHE A 454 26.01 0.12 -13.18
N LYS A 455 27.19 -0.38 -13.59
CA LYS A 455 28.39 -0.33 -12.74
C LYS A 455 28.76 1.11 -12.37
N ASN A 456 28.64 2.05 -13.30
CA ASN A 456 28.91 3.47 -13.03
C ASN A 456 27.92 4.04 -11.99
N VAL A 457 26.62 3.78 -12.16
CA VAL A 457 25.59 4.22 -11.18
C VAL A 457 25.83 3.59 -9.82
N TYR A 458 26.08 2.28 -9.78
CA TYR A 458 26.31 1.55 -8.55
C TYR A 458 27.56 2.05 -7.80
N ASN A 459 28.65 2.33 -8.52
CA ASN A 459 29.85 2.89 -7.92
C ASN A 459 29.63 4.33 -7.43
N LYS A 460 28.93 5.18 -8.20
CA LYS A 460 28.55 6.54 -7.74
C LYS A 460 27.67 6.51 -6.50
N SER A 461 26.76 5.55 -6.41
CA SER A 461 25.90 5.38 -5.24
C SER A 461 26.67 4.81 -4.04
N ALA A 462 27.80 4.13 -4.25
CA ALA A 462 28.75 3.83 -3.19
C ALA A 462 29.56 5.07 -2.77
N ASP A 463 30.13 5.81 -3.73
CA ASP A 463 31.05 6.94 -3.51
C ASP A 463 30.38 8.18 -2.88
N SER A 464 29.11 8.44 -3.21
CA SER A 464 28.31 9.52 -2.61
C SER A 464 28.03 9.30 -1.12
N ASN A 465 28.37 8.12 -0.59
CA ASN A 465 28.18 7.74 0.80
C ASN A 465 29.52 7.31 1.40
N SER A 466 30.05 8.07 2.36
CA SER A 466 31.27 7.75 3.11
C SER A 466 31.22 6.46 3.96
N HIS A 467 30.32 5.51 3.69
CA HIS A 467 30.04 4.37 4.55
C HIS A 467 29.85 3.06 3.79
N ALA A 468 30.75 2.80 2.85
CA ALA A 468 30.86 1.51 2.23
C ALA A 468 31.43 0.46 3.21
N VAL A 469 30.53 -0.36 3.75
CA VAL A 469 30.89 -1.61 4.44
C VAL A 469 31.26 -2.72 3.44
N TRP A 470 31.10 -2.46 2.14
CA TRP A 470 31.38 -3.41 1.06
C TRP A 470 32.45 -2.93 0.07
N ASP A 471 33.24 -1.92 0.42
CA ASP A 471 34.23 -1.30 -0.51
C ASP A 471 35.44 -2.18 -0.82
N ASP A 472 35.73 -3.22 -0.02
CA ASP A 472 36.71 -4.24 -0.43
C ASP A 472 36.18 -5.16 -1.55
N ALA A 473 34.91 -5.01 -1.95
CA ALA A 473 34.29 -5.84 -2.98
C ALA A 473 34.30 -5.22 -4.37
N THR A 474 34.54 -3.93 -4.61
CA THR A 474 34.56 -3.43 -6.02
C THR A 474 35.69 -4.04 -6.83
N ASP A 475 36.79 -4.45 -6.19
CA ASP A 475 37.89 -5.20 -6.81
C ASP A 475 37.61 -6.72 -6.95
N GLY A 476 36.47 -7.20 -6.46
CA GLY A 476 36.11 -8.63 -6.40
C GLY A 476 34.61 -8.96 -6.56
N LEU A 477 33.79 -8.02 -7.06
CA LEU A 477 32.38 -8.27 -7.39
C LEU A 477 32.34 -9.20 -8.61
N GLU A 478 32.51 -10.50 -8.37
CA GLU A 478 32.03 -11.52 -9.30
C GLU A 478 30.50 -11.41 -9.30
N PHE A 479 30.01 -10.59 -10.23
CA PHE A 479 28.68 -10.77 -10.79
C PHE A 479 28.62 -12.23 -11.25
N SER A 480 27.71 -13.01 -10.64
CA SER A 480 27.57 -14.47 -10.83
C SER A 480 27.86 -14.85 -12.28
N THR A 481 28.88 -15.69 -12.50
CA THR A 481 29.30 -16.13 -13.83
C THR A 481 28.85 -17.55 -14.17
N THR A 482 28.27 -18.30 -13.22
CA THR A 482 28.25 -19.76 -13.32
C THR A 482 26.90 -20.44 -13.44
N ASP A 483 25.77 -19.81 -13.10
CA ASP A 483 24.46 -20.44 -13.33
C ASP A 483 23.43 -19.43 -13.84
N LYS A 484 23.00 -19.62 -15.09
CA LYS A 484 21.91 -18.83 -15.69
C LYS A 484 20.63 -19.06 -14.89
N ARG A 485 20.16 -18.06 -14.16
CA ARG A 485 18.91 -18.12 -13.40
C ARG A 485 17.75 -17.67 -14.26
N LYS A 486 16.62 -18.35 -14.10
CA LYS A 486 15.38 -17.95 -14.77
C LYS A 486 14.76 -16.78 -14.02
N GLY A 487 14.57 -15.66 -14.71
CA GLY A 487 13.75 -14.55 -14.19
C GLY A 487 12.26 -14.97 -14.07
N LEU A 488 11.44 -14.18 -13.38
CA LEU A 488 10.00 -14.46 -13.28
C LEU A 488 9.35 -14.61 -14.66
N TRP A 489 9.76 -13.80 -15.63
CA TRP A 489 9.28 -13.90 -17.01
C TRP A 489 9.57 -15.28 -17.65
N GLU A 490 10.76 -15.86 -17.42
CA GLU A 490 11.09 -17.21 -17.91
C GLU A 490 10.30 -18.29 -17.16
N LEU A 491 10.08 -18.11 -15.86
CA LEU A 491 9.26 -19.02 -15.04
C LEU A 491 7.78 -18.99 -15.44
N GLU A 492 7.30 -17.86 -15.97
CA GLU A 492 5.97 -17.70 -16.56
C GLU A 492 5.88 -18.14 -18.04
N GLY A 493 7.01 -18.53 -18.64
CA GLY A 493 7.07 -19.00 -20.02
C GLY A 493 7.00 -17.87 -21.07
N LEU A 494 7.33 -16.65 -20.69
CA LEU A 494 7.46 -15.52 -21.62
C LEU A 494 8.76 -15.62 -22.42
N THR A 495 8.78 -15.08 -23.63
CA THR A 495 9.99 -14.93 -24.44
C THR A 495 10.62 -13.55 -24.24
N GLN A 496 11.89 -13.42 -24.65
CA GLN A 496 12.60 -12.14 -24.58
C GLN A 496 11.90 -11.03 -25.39
N GLU A 497 11.31 -11.38 -26.53
CA GLU A 497 10.56 -10.44 -27.37
C GLU A 497 9.30 -9.92 -26.68
N GLN A 498 8.70 -10.72 -25.78
CA GLN A 498 7.52 -10.32 -25.03
C GLN A 498 7.84 -9.35 -23.89
N ILE A 499 9.07 -9.39 -23.37
CA ILE A 499 9.50 -8.56 -22.22
C ILE A 499 10.46 -7.42 -22.59
N ARG A 500 10.56 -7.04 -23.87
CA ARG A 500 11.43 -5.94 -24.29
C ARG A 500 10.99 -4.58 -23.71
N PRO A 501 11.90 -3.69 -23.29
CA PRO A 501 11.52 -2.33 -22.90
C PRO A 501 10.92 -1.55 -24.09
N TRP A 502 10.20 -0.47 -23.77
CA TRP A 502 9.73 0.49 -24.77
C TRP A 502 10.89 1.12 -25.55
N LYS A 503 10.67 1.47 -26.81
CA LYS A 503 11.68 2.13 -27.66
C LYS A 503 11.87 3.59 -27.28
N SER A 504 10.79 4.25 -26.90
CA SER A 504 10.77 5.66 -26.53
C SER A 504 9.56 5.98 -25.64
N PHE A 505 9.55 7.17 -25.07
CA PHE A 505 8.43 7.68 -24.28
C PHE A 505 7.17 7.88 -25.14
N GLU A 506 7.33 8.19 -26.43
CA GLU A 506 6.21 8.28 -27.39
C GLU A 506 5.58 6.91 -27.65
N GLU A 507 6.37 5.85 -27.83
CA GLU A 507 5.82 4.48 -28.01
C GLU A 507 5.00 4.07 -26.78
N TYR A 508 5.48 4.37 -25.58
CA TYR A 508 4.73 4.15 -24.35
C TYR A 508 3.46 5.00 -24.28
N SER A 509 3.53 6.29 -24.65
CA SER A 509 2.37 7.18 -24.65
C SER A 509 1.29 6.72 -25.62
N ASP A 510 1.68 6.24 -26.81
CA ASP A 510 0.78 5.64 -27.80
C ASP A 510 0.10 4.39 -27.25
N TYR A 511 0.83 3.55 -26.51
CA TYR A 511 0.27 2.39 -25.83
C TYR A 511 -0.75 2.78 -24.78
N VAL A 512 -0.42 3.73 -23.89
CA VAL A 512 -1.34 4.21 -22.84
C VAL A 512 -2.60 4.78 -23.46
N LYS A 513 -2.44 5.66 -24.47
CA LYS A 513 -3.58 6.22 -25.21
C LYS A 513 -4.46 5.13 -25.82
N PHE A 514 -3.86 4.15 -26.49
CA PHE A 514 -4.61 3.03 -27.06
C PHE A 514 -5.39 2.26 -25.99
N LYS A 515 -4.79 2.00 -24.84
CA LYS A 515 -5.45 1.29 -23.74
C LYS A 515 -6.61 2.11 -23.16
N ILE A 516 -6.48 3.44 -23.07
CA ILE A 516 -7.57 4.32 -22.66
C ILE A 516 -8.72 4.24 -23.67
N ASP A 517 -8.40 4.38 -24.97
CA ASP A 517 -9.39 4.43 -26.04
C ASP A 517 -10.09 3.07 -26.29
N ASN A 518 -9.44 1.95 -25.97
CA ASN A 518 -9.90 0.59 -26.34
C ASN A 518 -10.10 -0.36 -25.13
N GLY A 519 -9.73 0.05 -23.92
CA GLY A 519 -9.79 -0.74 -22.69
C GLY A 519 -8.47 -1.42 -22.30
N ALA A 520 -8.32 -1.72 -21.00
CA ALA A 520 -7.06 -2.24 -20.42
C ALA A 520 -6.60 -3.56 -21.05
N GLN A 521 -7.54 -4.39 -21.53
CA GLN A 521 -7.26 -5.71 -22.11
C GLN A 521 -7.11 -5.68 -23.64
N ALA A 522 -7.29 -4.52 -24.29
CA ALA A 522 -7.16 -4.42 -25.74
C ALA A 522 -5.75 -4.80 -26.17
N LYS A 523 -5.62 -5.59 -27.24
CA LYS A 523 -4.31 -5.95 -27.80
C LYS A 523 -3.76 -4.77 -28.59
N TRP A 524 -2.68 -4.20 -28.10
CA TRP A 524 -1.96 -3.16 -28.82
C TRP A 524 -0.95 -3.80 -29.77
N THR A 525 -0.71 -3.16 -30.90
CA THR A 525 0.38 -3.54 -31.81
C THR A 525 1.23 -2.31 -32.04
N SER A 526 2.55 -2.45 -31.94
CA SER A 526 3.45 -1.31 -32.10
C SER A 526 3.29 -0.67 -33.47
N PRO A 527 3.13 0.68 -33.52
CA PRO A 527 3.05 1.41 -34.79
C PRO A 527 4.38 1.39 -35.55
N SER A 528 5.48 0.96 -34.91
CA SER A 528 6.82 0.90 -35.51
C SER A 528 6.99 -0.18 -36.59
N GLY A 529 5.97 -1.01 -36.83
CA GLY A 529 5.97 -2.03 -37.89
C GLY A 529 6.75 -3.30 -37.56
N ASP A 530 7.24 -3.44 -36.32
CA ASP A 530 7.95 -4.64 -35.85
C ASP A 530 7.03 -5.80 -35.44
N GLY A 531 5.71 -5.58 -35.46
CA GLY A 531 4.71 -6.59 -35.13
C GLY A 531 4.62 -6.93 -33.63
N TRP A 532 5.30 -6.19 -32.75
CA TRP A 532 5.24 -6.43 -31.31
C TRP A 532 3.85 -6.14 -30.74
N GLN A 533 3.31 -7.07 -29.94
CA GLN A 533 1.93 -7.04 -29.42
C GLN A 533 1.79 -6.29 -28.07
N GLY A 534 2.76 -5.44 -27.74
CA GLY A 534 2.82 -4.75 -26.46
C GLY A 534 3.04 -5.68 -25.26
N PRO A 535 3.13 -5.12 -24.05
CA PRO A 535 3.31 -5.89 -22.83
C PRO A 535 2.04 -6.64 -22.42
N ILE A 536 2.24 -7.72 -21.66
CA ILE A 536 1.17 -8.43 -20.97
C ILE A 536 1.03 -7.82 -19.57
N THR A 537 -0.05 -7.09 -19.33
CA THR A 537 -0.33 -6.46 -18.03
C THR A 537 -0.31 -7.50 -16.89
N GLY A 538 0.39 -7.18 -15.81
CA GLY A 538 0.53 -8.05 -14.63
C GLY A 538 1.54 -9.20 -14.78
N ALA A 539 2.15 -9.38 -15.95
CA ALA A 539 3.09 -10.46 -16.17
C ALA A 539 4.47 -10.15 -15.58
N ALA A 540 5.12 -11.20 -15.05
CA ALA A 540 6.44 -11.16 -14.44
C ALA A 540 6.62 -10.11 -13.32
N LEU A 541 5.52 -9.75 -12.64
CA LEU A 541 5.53 -8.91 -11.46
C LEU A 541 5.51 -9.79 -10.19
N PRO A 542 6.19 -9.41 -9.11
CA PRO A 542 6.11 -10.15 -7.84
C PRO A 542 4.69 -10.06 -7.24
N TRP A 543 4.06 -8.88 -7.31
CA TRP A 543 2.67 -8.65 -6.94
C TRP A 543 1.97 -7.80 -7.99
N PRO A 544 0.63 -7.89 -8.12
CA PRO A 544 -0.11 -7.12 -9.11
C PRO A 544 -0.23 -5.65 -8.69
N ALA A 545 -0.37 -4.77 -9.68
CA ALA A 545 -0.93 -3.44 -9.47
C ALA A 545 -2.43 -3.54 -9.17
N GLU A 546 -2.94 -2.65 -8.31
CA GLU A 546 -4.33 -2.64 -7.88
C GLU A 546 -5.13 -1.56 -8.62
N THR A 547 -6.32 -1.93 -9.10
CA THR A 547 -7.28 -0.95 -9.63
C THR A 547 -8.10 -0.32 -8.51
N THR A 548 -8.81 0.77 -8.80
CA THR A 548 -9.79 1.31 -7.83
C THR A 548 -10.85 0.29 -7.43
N ALA A 549 -11.24 -0.62 -8.33
CA ALA A 549 -12.15 -1.71 -7.99
C ALA A 549 -11.54 -2.64 -6.92
N ASP A 550 -10.24 -2.93 -7.01
CA ASP A 550 -9.53 -3.76 -6.03
C ASP A 550 -9.46 -3.07 -4.66
N LEU A 551 -9.16 -1.77 -4.61
CA LEU A 551 -9.17 -0.99 -3.36
C LEU A 551 -10.55 -1.00 -2.69
N VAL A 552 -11.61 -0.80 -3.47
CA VAL A 552 -12.99 -0.85 -2.97
C VAL A 552 -13.34 -2.26 -2.47
N ARG A 553 -13.00 -3.30 -3.23
CA ARG A 553 -13.18 -4.70 -2.80
C ARG A 553 -12.48 -4.94 -1.46
N ASP A 554 -11.23 -4.51 -1.31
CA ASP A 554 -10.46 -4.79 -0.09
C ASP A 554 -11.05 -4.10 1.11
N LEU A 555 -11.41 -2.83 0.96
CA LEU A 555 -12.12 -2.06 1.97
C LEU A 555 -13.42 -2.75 2.42
N MET A 556 -14.18 -3.29 1.46
CA MET A 556 -15.39 -4.04 1.75
C MET A 556 -15.12 -5.37 2.44
N VAL A 557 -14.14 -6.15 1.96
CA VAL A 557 -13.85 -7.47 2.49
C VAL A 557 -13.27 -7.36 3.91
N GLN A 558 -12.40 -6.37 4.12
CA GLN A 558 -11.65 -6.19 5.36
C GLN A 558 -12.43 -5.42 6.42
N TYR A 559 -13.09 -4.30 6.06
CA TYR A 559 -13.77 -3.42 7.02
C TYR A 559 -15.31 -3.48 6.94
N PHE A 560 -15.91 -3.71 5.77
CA PHE A 560 -17.38 -3.69 5.65
C PHE A 560 -17.95 -4.97 5.02
N PRO A 561 -17.63 -6.16 5.56
CA PRO A 561 -18.07 -7.40 4.96
C PRO A 561 -19.59 -7.44 4.98
N TRP A 562 -20.21 -7.69 3.83
CA TRP A 562 -21.65 -7.62 3.63
C TRP A 562 -22.42 -8.42 4.70
N GLU A 563 -21.90 -9.58 5.08
CA GLU A 563 -22.45 -10.45 6.13
C GLU A 563 -22.73 -9.70 7.45
N ARG A 564 -21.92 -8.68 7.78
CA ARG A 564 -22.04 -7.85 8.99
C ARG A 564 -22.65 -6.50 8.69
N ALA A 565 -22.17 -5.86 7.63
CA ALA A 565 -22.55 -4.52 7.23
C ALA A 565 -23.98 -4.43 6.70
N SER A 566 -24.56 -5.56 6.27
CA SER A 566 -25.75 -5.63 5.41
C SER A 566 -25.52 -4.94 4.06
N ALA A 567 -26.46 -5.10 3.15
CA ALA A 567 -26.42 -4.37 1.89
C ALA A 567 -26.41 -2.84 2.08
N VAL A 568 -27.08 -2.29 3.12
CA VAL A 568 -27.11 -0.84 3.36
C VAL A 568 -25.71 -0.32 3.69
N GLY A 569 -25.02 -0.99 4.62
CA GLY A 569 -23.67 -0.58 5.04
C GLY A 569 -22.66 -0.70 3.90
N SER A 570 -22.67 -1.81 3.16
CA SER A 570 -21.76 -2.01 2.03
C SER A 570 -22.00 -1.02 0.89
N ILE A 571 -23.25 -0.71 0.54
CA ILE A 571 -23.58 0.29 -0.49
C ILE A 571 -23.14 1.69 -0.05
N SER A 572 -23.45 2.07 1.19
CA SER A 572 -23.10 3.38 1.75
C SER A 572 -21.58 3.59 1.79
N MET A 573 -20.84 2.52 2.12
CA MET A 573 -19.39 2.51 2.15
C MET A 573 -18.77 2.74 0.76
N ILE A 574 -19.21 1.98 -0.25
CA ILE A 574 -18.73 2.18 -1.64
C ILE A 574 -19.02 3.60 -2.12
N LEU A 575 -20.23 4.11 -1.89
CA LEU A 575 -20.62 5.46 -2.30
C LEU A 575 -19.89 6.55 -1.51
N GLY A 576 -19.53 6.28 -0.25
CA GLY A 576 -18.68 7.15 0.56
C GLY A 576 -17.28 7.31 -0.03
N PHE A 577 -16.75 6.25 -0.65
CA PHE A 577 -15.47 6.29 -1.36
C PHE A 577 -15.54 7.05 -2.70
N GLY A 578 -16.74 7.33 -3.22
CA GLY A 578 -16.92 7.94 -4.55
C GLY A 578 -16.20 9.28 -4.73
N ASP A 579 -16.13 10.10 -3.67
CA ASP A 579 -15.43 11.40 -3.71
C ASP A 579 -13.91 11.20 -3.82
N LYS A 580 -13.36 10.18 -3.15
CA LYS A 580 -11.93 9.79 -3.28
C LYS A 580 -11.62 9.09 -4.59
N ALA A 581 -12.54 8.30 -5.12
CA ALA A 581 -12.41 7.76 -6.47
C ALA A 581 -12.38 8.86 -7.53
N ALA A 582 -13.14 9.95 -7.33
CA ALA A 582 -13.11 11.14 -8.17
C ALA A 582 -11.80 11.90 -8.06
N GLU A 583 -11.30 12.10 -6.84
CA GLU A 583 -10.00 12.75 -6.59
C GLU A 583 -8.84 12.00 -7.24
N ARG A 584 -8.76 10.68 -7.07
CA ARG A 584 -7.61 9.87 -7.52
C ARG A 584 -7.63 9.55 -9.01
N ASN A 585 -8.80 9.22 -9.56
CA ASN A 585 -8.89 8.69 -10.94
C ASN A 585 -9.72 9.61 -11.86
N GLY A 586 -10.14 10.78 -11.37
CA GLY A 586 -10.94 11.73 -12.13
C GLY A 586 -12.35 11.25 -12.50
N VAL A 587 -12.88 10.23 -11.80
CA VAL A 587 -14.22 9.67 -12.08
C VAL A 587 -15.31 10.52 -11.43
N PRO A 588 -16.18 11.23 -12.17
CA PRO A 588 -17.26 11.97 -11.55
C PRO A 588 -18.21 11.02 -10.80
N PHE A 589 -18.71 11.44 -9.63
CA PHE A 589 -19.61 10.63 -8.80
C PHE A 589 -20.77 9.97 -9.57
N PRO A 590 -21.46 10.64 -10.53
CA PRO A 590 -22.49 9.99 -11.34
C PRO A 590 -22.00 8.76 -12.11
N LYS A 591 -20.81 8.84 -12.70
CA LYS A 591 -20.20 7.74 -13.45
C LYS A 591 -19.74 6.63 -12.51
N PHE A 592 -19.17 6.99 -11.37
CA PHE A 592 -18.81 6.03 -10.32
C PHE A 592 -20.03 5.23 -9.86
N ALA A 593 -21.14 5.90 -9.52
CA ALA A 593 -22.39 5.26 -9.09
C ALA A 593 -23.02 4.36 -10.16
N GLU A 594 -22.88 4.72 -11.45
CA GLU A 594 -23.30 3.88 -12.56
C GLU A 594 -22.46 2.59 -12.63
N ILE A 595 -21.14 2.71 -12.54
CA ILE A 595 -20.20 1.58 -12.61
C ILE A 595 -20.41 0.62 -11.42
N THR A 596 -20.72 1.15 -10.24
CA THR A 596 -20.93 0.33 -9.03
C THR A 596 -22.33 -0.30 -8.95
N THR A 597 -23.27 0.09 -9.82
CA THR A 597 -24.66 -0.41 -9.80
C THR A 597 -24.79 -1.94 -9.80
N PRO A 598 -24.04 -2.71 -10.61
CA PRO A 598 -24.13 -4.16 -10.59
C PRO A 598 -23.72 -4.79 -9.25
N PHE A 599 -22.81 -4.16 -8.50
CA PHE A 599 -22.46 -4.59 -7.14
C PHE A 599 -23.63 -4.40 -6.19
N PHE A 600 -24.29 -3.24 -6.26
CA PHE A 600 -25.43 -2.90 -5.41
C PHE A 600 -26.62 -3.82 -5.64
N GLN A 601 -26.88 -4.20 -6.90
CA GLN A 601 -27.86 -5.21 -7.24
C GLN A 601 -27.59 -6.53 -6.50
N LYS A 602 -26.35 -7.02 -6.56
CA LYS A 602 -25.96 -8.28 -5.90
C LYS A 602 -26.06 -8.19 -4.38
N PHE A 603 -25.72 -7.06 -3.76
CA PHE A 603 -25.91 -6.88 -2.31
C PHE A 603 -27.39 -6.94 -1.92
N ILE A 604 -28.27 -6.26 -2.66
CA ILE A 604 -29.71 -6.24 -2.37
C ILE A 604 -30.32 -7.62 -2.61
N GLU A 605 -29.91 -8.34 -3.66
CA GLU A 605 -30.30 -9.75 -3.89
C GLU A 605 -29.89 -10.63 -2.70
N ALA A 606 -28.64 -10.53 -2.23
CA ALA A 606 -28.17 -11.28 -1.07
C ALA A 606 -28.98 -10.97 0.19
N GLU A 607 -29.39 -9.70 0.38
CA GLU A 607 -30.23 -9.31 1.52
C GLU A 607 -31.63 -9.93 1.41
N ALA A 608 -32.23 -9.94 0.23
CA ALA A 608 -33.52 -10.59 -0.02
C ALA A 608 -33.44 -12.11 0.24
N LEU A 609 -32.38 -12.79 -0.19
CA LEU A 609 -32.15 -14.22 0.05
C LEU A 609 -32.02 -14.58 1.55
N CYS A 610 -31.65 -13.61 2.40
CA CYS A 610 -31.58 -13.78 3.86
C CYS A 610 -32.80 -13.25 4.62
N PHE A 611 -33.70 -12.54 3.95
CA PHE A 611 -34.78 -11.83 4.63
C PHE A 611 -35.86 -12.82 5.10
N ASN A 612 -36.19 -12.80 6.39
CA ASN A 612 -37.20 -13.69 6.95
C ASN A 612 -38.58 -13.47 6.26
N PRO A 613 -39.14 -14.48 5.56
CA PRO A 613 -40.36 -14.29 4.78
C PRO A 613 -41.59 -13.94 5.62
N GLU A 614 -41.71 -14.52 6.82
CA GLU A 614 -42.83 -14.25 7.72
C GLU A 614 -42.77 -12.85 8.32
N LYS A 615 -41.56 -12.39 8.68
CA LYS A 615 -41.35 -10.99 9.10
C LYS A 615 -41.72 -10.03 7.98
N LEU A 616 -41.41 -10.38 6.73
CA LEU A 616 -41.75 -9.54 5.58
C LEU A 616 -43.26 -9.47 5.33
N LYS A 617 -43.97 -10.60 5.42
CA LYS A 617 -45.44 -10.64 5.33
C LYS A 617 -46.10 -9.79 6.43
N GLY A 618 -45.60 -9.90 7.66
CA GLY A 618 -46.10 -9.09 8.79
C GLY A 618 -45.90 -7.60 8.54
N LEU A 619 -44.73 -7.19 8.04
CA LEU A 619 -44.43 -5.81 7.69
C LEU A 619 -45.31 -5.31 6.54
N ALA A 620 -45.52 -6.14 5.51
CA ALA A 620 -46.39 -5.83 4.38
C ALA A 620 -47.85 -5.59 4.82
N ALA A 621 -48.36 -6.43 5.72
CA ALA A 621 -49.68 -6.25 6.32
C ALA A 621 -49.78 -4.93 7.12
N GLN A 622 -48.76 -4.59 7.91
CA GLN A 622 -48.70 -3.32 8.65
C GLN A 622 -48.68 -2.10 7.72
N MET A 623 -48.02 -2.22 6.57
CA MET A 623 -47.88 -1.14 5.59
C MET A 623 -49.02 -1.07 4.57
N GLY A 624 -49.93 -2.05 4.55
CA GLY A 624 -51.01 -2.14 3.58
C GLY A 624 -50.52 -2.35 2.13
N CYS A 625 -49.44 -3.11 1.93
CA CYS A 625 -48.85 -3.37 0.62
C CYS A 625 -48.44 -4.85 0.45
N THR A 626 -47.88 -5.21 -0.71
CA THR A 626 -47.33 -6.56 -0.97
C THR A 626 -45.98 -6.77 -0.25
N PRO A 627 -45.57 -8.02 0.02
CA PRO A 627 -44.23 -8.32 0.57
C PRO A 627 -43.08 -7.71 -0.24
N LYS A 628 -43.14 -7.78 -1.57
CA LYS A 628 -42.19 -7.10 -2.47
C LYS A 628 -42.10 -5.60 -2.18
N GLU A 629 -43.24 -4.91 -2.17
CA GLU A 629 -43.29 -3.46 -1.91
C GLU A 629 -42.81 -3.10 -0.51
N ALA A 630 -43.12 -3.93 0.49
CA ALA A 630 -42.66 -3.75 1.86
C ALA A 630 -41.14 -3.87 1.96
N PHE A 631 -40.53 -4.85 1.27
CA PHE A 631 -39.08 -5.02 1.20
C PHE A 631 -38.44 -3.79 0.57
N VAL A 632 -38.90 -3.39 -0.62
CA VAL A 632 -38.38 -2.23 -1.35
C VAL A 632 -38.51 -0.96 -0.52
N LYS A 633 -39.71 -0.62 0.01
CA LYS A 633 -39.89 0.60 0.82
C LYS A 633 -38.99 0.62 2.05
N THR A 634 -38.90 -0.49 2.77
CA THR A 634 -38.12 -0.57 4.01
C THR A 634 -36.63 -0.40 3.73
N PHE A 635 -36.12 -1.13 2.74
CA PHE A 635 -34.70 -1.10 2.43
C PHE A 635 -34.29 0.23 1.79
N LYS A 636 -35.14 0.77 0.91
CA LYS A 636 -34.98 2.09 0.32
C LYS A 636 -35.01 3.20 1.37
N GLY A 637 -35.88 3.10 2.38
CA GLY A 637 -35.93 4.03 3.51
C GLY A 637 -34.60 4.04 4.29
N LYS A 638 -34.08 2.86 4.64
CA LYS A 638 -32.77 2.73 5.31
C LYS A 638 -31.60 3.26 4.49
N LEU A 639 -31.61 3.03 3.17
CA LEU A 639 -30.63 3.64 2.27
C LEU A 639 -30.76 5.16 2.24
N GLY A 640 -31.98 5.70 2.23
CA GLY A 640 -32.23 7.14 2.32
C GLY A 640 -31.69 7.75 3.61
N GLU A 641 -31.88 7.09 4.75
CA GLU A 641 -31.30 7.49 6.03
C GLU A 641 -29.77 7.48 6.01
N ALA A 642 -29.16 6.46 5.40
CA ALA A 642 -27.70 6.32 5.37
C ALA A 642 -27.01 7.25 4.35
N LEU A 643 -27.65 7.53 3.21
CA LEU A 643 -27.08 8.31 2.10
C LEU A 643 -27.47 9.79 2.12
N GLY A 644 -28.50 10.16 2.88
CA GLY A 644 -28.99 11.54 2.97
C GLY A 644 -29.29 12.14 1.60
N GLU A 645 -28.74 13.32 1.32
CA GLU A 645 -28.97 14.06 0.06
C GLU A 645 -28.48 13.30 -1.18
N LYS A 646 -27.44 12.44 -1.05
CA LYS A 646 -26.94 11.64 -2.17
C LYS A 646 -28.03 10.70 -2.71
N MET A 647 -28.96 10.24 -1.87
CA MET A 647 -30.07 9.38 -2.29
C MET A 647 -30.96 10.04 -3.34
N ALA A 648 -31.33 11.31 -3.14
CA ALA A 648 -32.22 12.03 -4.06
C ALA A 648 -31.58 12.20 -5.46
N VAL A 649 -30.28 12.46 -5.51
CA VAL A 649 -29.52 12.52 -6.77
C VAL A 649 -29.54 11.17 -7.49
N LEU A 650 -29.27 10.08 -6.77
CA LEU A 650 -29.26 8.72 -7.31
C LEU A 650 -30.63 8.26 -7.81
N GLU A 651 -31.72 8.72 -7.17
CA GLU A 651 -33.08 8.49 -7.62
C GLU A 651 -33.41 9.26 -8.90
N GLN A 652 -33.02 10.53 -9.00
CA GLN A 652 -33.22 11.34 -10.20
C GLN A 652 -32.47 10.76 -11.41
N MET A 653 -31.32 10.12 -11.16
CA MET A 653 -30.57 9.38 -12.18
C MET A 653 -31.20 8.02 -12.55
N GLY A 654 -32.25 7.59 -11.85
CA GLY A 654 -32.89 6.29 -12.04
C GLY A 654 -32.03 5.10 -11.59
N LEU A 655 -30.92 5.32 -10.88
CA LEU A 655 -30.01 4.26 -10.44
C LEU A 655 -30.63 3.41 -9.33
N VAL A 656 -31.28 4.05 -8.36
CA VAL A 656 -31.91 3.33 -7.22
C VAL A 656 -32.90 2.28 -7.71
N GLY A 657 -33.75 2.62 -8.70
CA GLY A 657 -34.68 1.66 -9.29
C GLY A 657 -33.96 0.45 -9.93
N LYS A 658 -32.83 0.68 -10.61
CA LYS A 658 -32.02 -0.40 -11.19
C LYS A 658 -31.45 -1.32 -10.11
N TRP A 659 -31.10 -0.80 -8.93
CA TRP A 659 -30.54 -1.61 -7.84
C TRP A 659 -31.55 -2.66 -7.35
N PHE A 660 -32.81 -2.25 -7.17
CA PHE A 660 -33.88 -3.12 -6.68
C PHE A 660 -34.44 -4.09 -7.74
N ALA A 661 -34.38 -3.74 -9.03
CA ALA A 661 -34.95 -4.55 -10.12
C ALA A 661 -34.47 -6.01 -10.15
N SER A 662 -33.28 -6.27 -9.60
CA SER A 662 -32.66 -7.59 -9.51
C SER A 662 -33.32 -8.44 -8.40
N ALA A 663 -33.38 -7.90 -7.17
CA ALA A 663 -34.05 -8.52 -6.03
C ALA A 663 -35.57 -8.65 -6.21
N GLU A 664 -36.22 -7.73 -6.93
CA GLU A 664 -37.66 -7.81 -7.23
C GLU A 664 -38.01 -9.09 -8.01
N LYS A 665 -37.07 -9.66 -8.79
CA LYS A 665 -37.27 -10.94 -9.50
C LYS A 665 -37.33 -12.15 -8.57
N LEU A 666 -36.94 -12.00 -7.30
CA LEU A 666 -37.08 -13.02 -6.26
C LEU A 666 -38.50 -13.06 -5.67
N PHE A 667 -39.41 -12.24 -6.18
CA PHE A 667 -40.82 -12.23 -5.83
C PHE A 667 -41.67 -12.71 -7.01
N GLU A 668 -42.79 -13.36 -6.71
CA GLU A 668 -43.81 -13.74 -7.68
C GLU A 668 -44.52 -12.49 -8.25
N ASP A 669 -45.26 -12.67 -9.35
CA ASP A 669 -46.00 -11.57 -10.01
C ASP A 669 -47.03 -10.92 -9.06
N ASN A 670 -47.60 -11.71 -8.14
CA ASN A 670 -48.51 -11.25 -7.09
C ASN A 670 -47.79 -10.49 -5.93
N GLY A 671 -46.46 -10.38 -5.98
CA GLY A 671 -45.63 -9.72 -4.98
C GLY A 671 -45.25 -10.56 -3.77
N ASN A 672 -45.63 -11.85 -3.72
CA ASN A 672 -45.22 -12.78 -2.68
C ASN A 672 -43.76 -13.22 -2.85
N PRO A 673 -43.04 -13.52 -1.75
CA PRO A 673 -41.69 -14.05 -1.84
C PRO A 673 -41.69 -15.44 -2.50
N LYS A 674 -40.79 -15.66 -3.47
CA LYS A 674 -40.53 -17.00 -4.01
C LYS A 674 -39.81 -17.88 -2.95
N PRO A 675 -39.76 -19.22 -3.12
CA PRO A 675 -39.12 -20.12 -2.15
C PRO A 675 -37.66 -19.79 -1.82
N GLU A 676 -36.96 -19.11 -2.72
CA GLU A 676 -35.56 -18.72 -2.54
C GLU A 676 -35.39 -17.55 -1.56
N VAL A 677 -36.41 -16.71 -1.36
CA VAL A 677 -36.37 -15.60 -0.40
C VAL A 677 -36.32 -16.14 1.03
N GLY A 678 -35.34 -15.68 1.81
CA GLY A 678 -35.10 -16.18 3.16
C GLY A 678 -34.61 -17.62 3.25
N SER A 679 -34.25 -18.24 2.12
CA SER A 679 -33.75 -19.63 2.06
C SER A 679 -32.30 -19.77 2.53
N MET A 680 -31.55 -18.67 2.58
CA MET A 680 -30.13 -18.69 2.89
C MET A 680 -29.83 -18.12 4.28
N GLN A 681 -28.93 -18.79 4.98
CA GLN A 681 -28.25 -18.20 6.14
C GLN A 681 -27.24 -17.15 5.65
N ARG A 682 -27.00 -16.11 6.45
CA ARG A 682 -26.08 -15.01 6.08
C ARG A 682 -24.69 -15.47 5.62
N PRO A 683 -24.00 -16.43 6.27
CA PRO A 683 -22.71 -16.92 5.78
C PRO A 683 -22.80 -17.54 4.37
N ALA A 684 -23.85 -18.30 4.10
CA ALA A 684 -24.06 -18.92 2.78
C ALA A 684 -24.38 -17.87 1.70
N ALA A 685 -25.20 -16.87 2.03
CA ALA A 685 -25.48 -15.76 1.12
C ALA A 685 -24.25 -14.89 0.87
N SER A 686 -23.36 -14.74 1.86
CA SER A 686 -22.07 -14.05 1.70
C SER A 686 -21.17 -14.78 0.70
N GLN A 687 -21.04 -16.11 0.81
CA GLN A 687 -20.31 -16.93 -0.16
C GLN A 687 -20.93 -16.86 -1.57
N TRP A 688 -22.27 -16.93 -1.65
CA TRP A 688 -23.00 -16.76 -2.90
C TRP A 688 -22.73 -15.39 -3.54
N LEU A 689 -22.74 -14.33 -2.74
CA LEU A 689 -22.46 -12.96 -3.14
C LEU A 689 -21.03 -12.82 -3.67
N HIS A 690 -20.03 -13.31 -2.94
CA HIS A 690 -18.64 -13.26 -3.38
C HIS A 690 -18.44 -13.92 -4.76
N LYS A 691 -19.03 -15.09 -4.96
CA LYS A 691 -19.03 -15.78 -6.27
C LYS A 691 -19.79 -14.98 -7.33
N GLY A 692 -20.93 -14.39 -6.97
CA GLY A 692 -21.75 -13.57 -7.88
C GLY A 692 -21.09 -12.25 -8.30
N LEU A 693 -20.17 -11.73 -7.49
CA LEU A 693 -19.42 -10.50 -7.76
C LEU A 693 -18.15 -10.72 -8.59
N GLU A 694 -17.67 -11.95 -8.76
CA GLU A 694 -16.39 -12.23 -9.42
C GLU A 694 -16.34 -11.67 -10.86
N ALA A 695 -17.38 -11.93 -11.65
CA ALA A 695 -17.49 -11.42 -13.01
C ALA A 695 -17.64 -9.88 -13.04
N THR A 696 -18.35 -9.31 -12.07
CA THR A 696 -18.51 -7.85 -11.94
C THR A 696 -17.19 -7.18 -11.58
N MET A 697 -16.44 -7.74 -10.62
CA MET A 697 -15.10 -7.30 -10.27
C MET A 697 -14.16 -7.36 -11.46
N GLN A 698 -14.21 -8.44 -12.23
CA GLN A 698 -13.41 -8.57 -13.44
C GLN A 698 -13.75 -7.50 -14.47
N SER A 699 -15.04 -7.28 -14.74
CA SER A 699 -15.49 -6.21 -15.65
C SER A 699 -15.12 -4.80 -15.14
N ALA A 700 -15.16 -4.57 -13.83
CA ALA A 700 -14.74 -3.30 -13.24
C ALA A 700 -13.23 -3.05 -13.42
N ARG A 701 -12.38 -4.08 -13.26
CA ARG A 701 -10.93 -4.00 -13.56
C ARG A 701 -10.64 -3.72 -15.03
N GLU A 702 -11.50 -4.17 -15.93
CA GLU A 702 -11.38 -3.93 -17.37
C GLU A 702 -11.75 -2.51 -17.77
N THR A 703 -12.52 -1.81 -16.91
CA THR A 703 -12.94 -0.43 -17.15
C THR A 703 -11.78 0.51 -16.78
N MET A 704 -11.04 0.92 -17.79
CA MET A 704 -10.09 2.03 -17.71
C MET A 704 -10.88 3.31 -17.43
N ILE A 705 -10.70 3.90 -16.25
CA ILE A 705 -11.26 5.23 -15.97
C ILE A 705 -10.07 6.17 -15.78
N SER A 706 -9.71 6.87 -16.84
CA SER A 706 -8.87 8.06 -16.78
C SER A 706 -9.65 9.17 -17.47
N THR A 707 -9.46 10.40 -17.01
CA THR A 707 -9.93 11.58 -17.76
C THR A 707 -9.26 11.61 -19.13
N ASP A 708 -9.91 12.27 -20.09
CA ASP A 708 -9.50 12.37 -21.51
C ASP A 708 -8.03 12.82 -21.75
N ASN A 709 -7.34 13.30 -20.71
CA ASN A 709 -5.95 13.78 -20.78
C ASN A 709 -4.88 12.75 -20.36
N GLY A 710 -5.24 11.60 -19.76
CA GLY A 710 -4.25 10.60 -19.33
C GLY A 710 -3.46 10.95 -18.05
N ASP A 711 -3.79 12.06 -17.39
CA ASP A 711 -3.08 12.59 -16.22
C ASP A 711 -3.48 11.94 -14.88
N ASN A 712 -4.52 11.10 -14.87
CA ASN A 712 -5.09 10.52 -13.64
C ASN A 712 -4.72 9.04 -13.44
N VAL A 713 -4.64 8.65 -12.17
CA VAL A 713 -4.21 7.34 -11.69
C VAL A 713 -5.16 6.24 -12.17
N MET A 714 -4.66 5.28 -12.95
CA MET A 714 -5.45 4.12 -13.41
C MET A 714 -5.23 2.88 -12.54
N PHE A 715 -4.02 2.78 -12.00
CA PHE A 715 -3.54 1.67 -11.20
C PHE A 715 -2.84 2.22 -9.97
N ASN A 716 -2.69 1.41 -8.94
CA ASN A 716 -2.05 1.79 -7.70
C ASN A 716 -1.10 0.67 -7.29
N SER A 717 -0.05 1.00 -6.56
CA SER A 717 0.65 0.03 -5.71
C SER A 717 0.52 0.57 -4.30
N PRO A 718 -0.63 0.37 -3.64
CA PRO A 718 -0.79 0.87 -2.28
C PRO A 718 0.23 0.15 -1.40
N PRO A 719 0.75 0.80 -0.35
CA PRO A 719 1.68 0.17 0.56
C PRO A 719 1.17 -1.16 1.16
N ALA A 720 -0.16 -1.32 1.26
CA ALA A 720 -0.84 -2.54 1.67
C ALA A 720 -0.74 -3.75 0.74
N ILE A 721 -0.28 -3.61 -0.50
CA ILE A 721 -0.35 -4.70 -1.48
C ILE A 721 0.39 -5.96 -1.01
N VAL A 722 1.58 -5.82 -0.45
CA VAL A 722 2.37 -6.96 0.05
C VAL A 722 1.67 -7.62 1.25
N SER A 723 1.11 -6.82 2.15
CA SER A 723 0.29 -7.30 3.28
C SER A 723 -0.91 -8.12 2.81
N ARG A 724 -1.58 -7.67 1.74
CA ARG A 724 -2.74 -8.34 1.13
C ARG A 724 -2.37 -9.62 0.43
N VAL A 725 -1.21 -9.66 -0.21
CA VAL A 725 -0.68 -10.90 -0.81
C VAL A 725 -0.40 -11.93 0.27
N VAL A 726 0.24 -11.54 1.38
CA VAL A 726 0.53 -12.45 2.49
C VAL A 726 -0.74 -12.92 3.21
N SER A 727 -1.71 -12.04 3.45
CA SER A 727 -2.99 -12.42 4.07
C SER A 727 -3.89 -13.23 3.13
N GLY A 728 -3.50 -13.34 1.86
CA GLY A 728 -4.25 -14.03 0.83
C GLY A 728 -5.40 -13.21 0.26
N LEU A 729 -5.65 -11.96 0.70
CA LEU A 729 -6.69 -11.10 0.12
C LEU A 729 -6.45 -10.80 -1.37
N VAL A 730 -5.19 -10.68 -1.75
CA VAL A 730 -4.74 -10.51 -3.14
C VAL A 730 -3.85 -11.69 -3.52
N LYS A 731 -3.93 -12.11 -4.78
CA LYS A 731 -3.09 -13.18 -5.30
C LYS A 731 -1.74 -12.59 -5.74
N GLY A 732 -0.64 -13.09 -5.15
CA GLY A 732 0.72 -12.81 -5.61
C GLY A 732 1.15 -13.67 -6.80
N ASN A 733 2.39 -13.50 -7.25
CA ASN A 733 2.99 -14.36 -8.27
C ASN A 733 3.10 -15.81 -7.78
N PRO A 734 2.63 -16.82 -8.53
CA PRO A 734 2.74 -18.22 -8.13
C PRO A 734 4.18 -18.74 -8.07
N ASN A 735 5.15 -17.99 -8.60
CA ASN A 735 6.58 -18.30 -8.52
C ASN A 735 7.29 -17.50 -7.41
N VAL A 736 6.55 -16.70 -6.63
CA VAL A 736 7.09 -15.92 -5.52
C VAL A 736 6.33 -16.27 -4.23
N ASP A 737 7.06 -16.80 -3.26
CA ASP A 737 6.51 -17.05 -1.93
C ASP A 737 6.71 -15.82 -1.05
N PHE A 738 5.61 -15.27 -0.55
CA PHE A 738 5.59 -14.12 0.35
C PHE A 738 5.36 -14.55 1.80
N TYR A 739 6.10 -13.92 2.71
CA TYR A 739 5.97 -14.17 4.14
C TYR A 739 6.38 -12.96 4.98
N VAL A 740 6.06 -12.97 6.27
CA VAL A 740 6.33 -11.83 7.19
C VAL A 740 7.34 -12.25 8.24
N TYR A 741 8.51 -11.60 8.27
CA TYR A 741 9.52 -11.80 9.34
C TYR A 741 8.97 -11.42 10.70
N GLY A 742 8.34 -10.24 10.78
CA GLY A 742 7.81 -9.65 11.99
C GLY A 742 7.27 -8.24 11.76
N THR A 743 6.85 -7.59 12.85
CA THR A 743 6.64 -6.15 12.92
C THR A 743 7.86 -5.54 13.61
N VAL A 744 8.68 -4.80 12.88
CA VAL A 744 9.82 -4.06 13.42
C VAL A 744 9.32 -2.82 14.16
N MET A 745 9.83 -2.60 15.36
CA MET A 745 9.45 -1.48 16.22
C MET A 745 10.68 -0.93 16.91
N GLU A 746 10.64 0.36 17.21
CA GLU A 746 11.67 1.03 17.99
C GLU A 746 11.87 0.31 19.34
N ALA A 747 13.11 -0.05 19.66
CA ALA A 747 13.43 -0.90 20.79
C ALA A 747 12.97 -0.28 22.12
N SER A 748 13.03 1.05 22.24
CA SER A 748 12.53 1.76 23.41
C SER A 748 10.99 1.73 23.56
N GLU A 749 10.27 1.37 22.50
CA GLU A 749 8.82 1.19 22.50
C GLU A 749 8.39 -0.22 22.93
N LEU A 750 9.34 -1.14 23.06
CA LEU A 750 9.13 -2.53 23.46
C LEU A 750 9.66 -2.84 24.87
N LYS A 751 9.07 -3.87 25.48
CA LYS A 751 9.57 -4.50 26.71
C LYS A 751 9.44 -6.02 26.60
N PRO A 752 10.24 -6.79 27.34
CA PRO A 752 10.03 -8.23 27.48
C PRO A 752 8.56 -8.54 27.84
N GLY A 753 7.95 -9.41 27.06
CA GLY A 753 6.64 -10.01 27.31
C GLY A 753 6.71 -10.98 28.49
N ARG A 754 5.55 -11.26 29.09
CA ARG A 754 5.41 -12.25 30.17
C ARG A 754 5.02 -13.60 29.63
#